data_AF-A0AAV9H4W8-F1
#
_entry.id   AF-A0AAV9H4W8-F1
#
_cell.length_a   1.000
_cell.length_b   1.000
_cell.length_c   1.000
_cell.angle_alpha   90.00
_cell.angle_beta   90.00
_cell.angle_gamma   90.00
#
_symmetry.space_group_name_H-M   'P 1'
#
loop_
_entity.id
_entity.type
_entity.pdbx_description
1 polymer ?
#
loop_
_entity_poly.entity_id
_entity_poly.type
_entity_poly.pdbx_seq_one_letter_code
_entity_poly.pdbx_strand_id
1 'polypeptide(L)'
;MDEQKESAAPRDGQPGNIPNTAEASSSKQPAAPSDGPADMPSRPRPNTPKRDVDLSSLLSLSDKIELVSFIGKATETMHKHIIQVFDSTGLDDSNPPCRTSYWARLPLHLRDLSLVTPQKRSDPRVATQGANQKENIKAHASWSATAGAANHAPVSDPPSPTAEHDQAPRLQELKKEVLLHFKKWQAAIQKRVGDISVKRTNEPQGGSSSYGGVGRGRGFNRGKQQRESKTFSVEADQLLTRLYPPIPTSLSSMSVERRAMLLHSLILLFLSLEHYSAYTRVLLLHVTSSLLLPMRMLAEDEVRVAKSLAIAIKDISADELMQKKAEEGKSARKWKVAMAGAAGAALVGATGALAAPLVAAGIGSVLGGMGIGSAATAGLLGTVAESGLLVGSIFGIYGARATGKAMEQYTKDIQEFAFIPLRGSVGEDSEIGKIGPDNRRFRVVLAISGWLTSESDVAGPWHALGEQSEVYAVRWEPDPLIKMGTALETVIKSAAWSLAKKEIIARTIFATMSQGLWPLSLLKISKIIDNPWSIGMVRADKTGAVLADIIMSKAQGERGVSLIGYSLGARAIYVCLMILAERRVFSLVENVVMMGAPAPANAATWCALKSVVSGRLVNVYSQNDYILGFLYRTGSIQFGVAGLQKIEGIDGVENVDVSAKVSGHLRYQHLVGSILKHIGWEDIDIQKVSEDEAALAKVEEKNRARERKRDEVEFGDNVRVLEQDTKRKTEQEAIRTRKTKGKMKAKK
;
A
#
# COMPACT_ATOMS: atom_id res chain seq x y z
N MET A 1 -64.31 -23.85 2.12
CA MET A 1 -64.01 -22.53 2.72
C MET A 1 -63.26 -21.64 1.74
N ASP A 2 -63.83 -21.04 0.68
CA ASP A 2 -64.92 -21.36 -0.27
C ASP A 2 -64.56 -20.57 -1.56
N GLU A 3 -64.69 -21.04 -2.81
CA GLU A 3 -65.93 -21.36 -3.56
C GLU A 3 -66.92 -20.16 -3.55
N GLN A 4 -67.49 -19.60 -4.64
CA GLN A 4 -67.81 -19.97 -6.03
C GLN A 4 -67.72 -18.68 -6.94
N LYS A 5 -67.84 -18.59 -8.29
CA LYS A 5 -68.17 -19.52 -9.41
C LYS A 5 -67.82 -18.96 -10.83
N GLU A 6 -68.06 -19.82 -11.84
CA GLU A 6 -68.65 -19.65 -13.20
C GLU A 6 -69.05 -18.25 -13.76
N SER A 7 -69.14 -17.98 -15.07
CA SER A 7 -68.79 -18.66 -16.36
C SER A 7 -68.90 -17.61 -17.52
N ALA A 8 -68.91 -17.82 -18.85
CA ALA A 8 -68.96 -18.98 -19.78
C ALA A 8 -68.36 -18.62 -21.17
N ALA A 9 -68.68 -19.38 -22.23
CA ALA A 9 -68.49 -19.06 -23.67
C ALA A 9 -69.76 -19.46 -24.47
N PRO A 10 -69.95 -19.04 -25.75
CA PRO A 10 -69.74 -20.02 -26.83
C PRO A 10 -69.41 -19.50 -28.27
N ARG A 11 -68.50 -20.23 -28.94
CA ARG A 11 -68.58 -20.87 -30.30
C ARG A 11 -68.75 -20.15 -31.67
N ASP A 12 -68.15 -20.86 -32.64
CA ASP A 12 -68.45 -21.10 -34.08
C ASP A 12 -68.18 -20.05 -35.18
N GLY A 13 -67.66 -20.52 -36.34
CA GLY A 13 -67.35 -19.71 -37.53
C GLY A 13 -66.27 -20.23 -38.52
N GLN A 14 -66.49 -21.38 -39.18
CA GLN A 14 -65.79 -21.80 -40.41
C GLN A 14 -66.83 -21.95 -41.55
N PRO A 15 -66.50 -21.77 -42.86
CA PRO A 15 -65.47 -22.48 -43.65
C PRO A 15 -64.61 -21.54 -44.54
N GLY A 16 -63.72 -21.95 -45.46
CA GLY A 16 -63.20 -23.27 -45.87
C GLY A 16 -63.26 -23.51 -47.40
N ASN A 17 -62.13 -23.85 -48.05
CA ASN A 17 -62.09 -24.55 -49.35
C ASN A 17 -60.66 -25.00 -49.76
N ILE A 18 -60.58 -26.05 -50.57
CA ILE A 18 -59.38 -26.56 -51.28
C ILE A 18 -59.81 -26.92 -52.73
N PRO A 19 -58.90 -27.01 -53.72
CA PRO A 19 -58.61 -28.36 -54.24
C PRO A 19 -57.14 -28.60 -54.66
N ASN A 20 -56.81 -29.88 -54.87
CA ASN A 20 -55.47 -30.40 -55.25
C ASN A 20 -55.30 -30.61 -56.77
N THR A 21 -54.06 -30.58 -57.25
CA THR A 21 -53.46 -31.35 -58.38
C THR A 21 -51.94 -31.05 -58.35
N ALA A 22 -51.02 -32.01 -58.23
CA ALA A 22 -50.55 -33.00 -59.22
C ALA A 22 -49.91 -32.34 -60.47
N GLU A 23 -48.69 -32.68 -60.95
CA GLU A 23 -47.74 -33.74 -60.57
C GLU A 23 -46.30 -33.47 -61.11
N ALA A 24 -45.39 -34.46 -61.06
CA ALA A 24 -44.14 -34.63 -61.84
C ALA A 24 -42.84 -33.83 -61.51
N SER A 25 -41.99 -34.48 -60.70
CA SER A 25 -40.52 -34.67 -60.84
C SER A 25 -39.58 -33.63 -61.53
N SER A 26 -38.53 -33.26 -60.80
CA SER A 26 -37.14 -33.60 -61.20
C SER A 26 -36.19 -33.65 -59.98
N SER A 27 -35.03 -34.30 -60.09
CA SER A 27 -34.13 -34.57 -58.97
C SER A 27 -32.81 -33.79 -59.03
N LYS A 28 -32.30 -33.38 -57.85
CA LYS A 28 -30.86 -33.15 -57.57
C LYS A 28 -30.62 -33.02 -56.06
N GLN A 29 -29.62 -33.73 -55.57
CA GLN A 29 -29.12 -33.59 -54.19
C GLN A 29 -28.23 -32.33 -54.09
N PRO A 30 -28.34 -31.52 -53.03
CA PRO A 30 -27.32 -30.54 -52.69
C PRO A 30 -26.13 -31.25 -52.02
N ALA A 31 -24.92 -31.02 -52.52
CA ALA A 31 -23.70 -31.41 -51.82
C ALA A 31 -23.42 -30.47 -50.64
N ALA A 32 -22.76 -30.98 -49.59
CA ALA A 32 -22.46 -30.19 -48.40
C ALA A 32 -21.35 -29.14 -48.67
N PRO A 33 -21.56 -27.85 -48.36
CA PRO A 33 -20.48 -26.87 -48.26
C PRO A 33 -19.76 -26.99 -46.90
N SER A 34 -18.48 -26.65 -46.88
CA SER A 34 -17.64 -26.66 -45.67
C SER A 34 -17.72 -25.34 -44.89
N ASP A 35 -18.02 -25.43 -43.59
CA ASP A 35 -17.97 -24.27 -42.68
C ASP A 35 -16.52 -23.85 -42.38
N GLY A 36 -16.01 -22.92 -43.19
CA GLY A 36 -14.89 -22.06 -42.83
C GLY A 36 -15.40 -20.72 -42.28
N PRO A 37 -14.91 -20.22 -41.13
CA PRO A 37 -15.41 -18.98 -40.56
C PRO A 37 -15.02 -17.77 -41.43
N ALA A 38 -16.00 -17.17 -42.11
CA ALA A 38 -15.79 -15.99 -42.94
C ALA A 38 -15.43 -14.76 -42.08
N ASP A 39 -14.34 -14.10 -42.44
CA ASP A 39 -13.81 -12.94 -41.71
C ASP A 39 -14.72 -11.71 -41.90
N MET A 40 -15.26 -11.16 -40.82
CA MET A 40 -16.17 -10.01 -40.87
C MET A 40 -15.39 -8.70 -40.70
N PRO A 41 -15.42 -7.77 -41.68
CA PRO A 41 -14.65 -6.53 -41.61
C PRO A 41 -15.12 -5.68 -40.42
N SER A 42 -14.19 -5.44 -39.48
CA SER A 42 -14.45 -4.73 -38.24
C SER A 42 -14.94 -3.30 -38.51
N ARG A 43 -16.18 -2.98 -38.12
CA ARG A 43 -16.68 -1.60 -38.20
C ARG A 43 -15.80 -0.65 -37.38
N PRO A 44 -15.41 0.52 -37.91
CA PRO A 44 -14.73 1.53 -37.11
C PRO A 44 -15.64 1.98 -35.96
N ARG A 45 -15.05 2.17 -34.78
CA ARG A 45 -15.74 2.79 -33.65
C ARG A 45 -16.05 4.25 -34.00
N PRO A 46 -17.19 4.82 -33.60
CA PRO A 46 -17.44 6.25 -33.81
C PRO A 46 -16.40 7.05 -33.03
N ASN A 47 -15.70 7.95 -33.72
CA ASN A 47 -14.79 8.89 -33.06
C ASN A 47 -15.61 9.84 -32.17
N THR A 48 -15.40 9.78 -30.85
CA THR A 48 -15.73 10.90 -29.98
C THR A 48 -14.86 12.10 -30.38
N PRO A 49 -15.41 13.33 -30.40
CA PRO A 49 -14.63 14.50 -30.79
C PRO A 49 -13.56 14.78 -29.74
N LYS A 50 -12.29 14.59 -30.11
CA LYS A 50 -11.16 15.07 -29.30
C LYS A 50 -11.31 16.59 -29.09
N ARG A 51 -11.42 17.04 -27.84
CA ARG A 51 -11.12 18.44 -27.51
C ARG A 51 -9.60 18.55 -27.39
N ASP A 52 -8.98 19.24 -28.34
CA ASP A 52 -7.56 19.57 -28.25
C ASP A 52 -7.29 20.44 -27.01
N VAL A 53 -6.22 20.15 -26.28
CA VAL A 53 -5.94 20.79 -24.99
C VAL A 53 -5.18 22.10 -25.22
N ASP A 54 -5.94 23.17 -25.49
CA ASP A 54 -5.39 24.49 -25.78
C ASP A 54 -4.79 25.15 -24.52
N LEU A 55 -3.45 25.16 -24.44
CA LEU A 55 -2.68 25.82 -23.39
C LEU A 55 -1.92 27.06 -23.92
N SER A 56 -2.38 27.67 -25.01
CA SER A 56 -1.71 28.82 -25.67
C SER A 56 -1.56 30.06 -24.78
N SER A 57 -2.32 30.15 -23.68
CA SER A 57 -2.21 31.22 -22.68
C SER A 57 -1.12 30.98 -21.62
N LEU A 58 -0.58 29.75 -21.54
CA LEU A 58 0.40 29.34 -20.52
C LEU A 58 1.76 28.95 -21.11
N LEU A 59 1.76 28.36 -22.31
CA LEU A 59 2.95 27.82 -22.99
C LEU A 59 3.09 28.43 -24.39
N SER A 60 4.29 28.89 -24.73
CA SER A 60 4.67 29.10 -26.13
C SER A 60 4.92 27.76 -26.84
N LEU A 61 5.08 27.79 -28.16
CA LEU A 61 5.44 26.59 -28.93
C LEU A 61 6.82 26.04 -28.51
N SER A 62 7.75 26.91 -28.10
CA SER A 62 9.06 26.51 -27.57
C SER A 62 8.90 25.80 -26.22
N ASP A 63 8.08 26.35 -25.33
CA ASP A 63 7.81 25.76 -24.01
C ASP A 63 7.11 24.39 -24.12
N LYS A 64 6.21 24.20 -25.11
CA LYS A 64 5.62 22.87 -25.38
C LYS A 64 6.70 21.87 -25.81
N ILE A 65 7.59 22.26 -26.74
CA ILE A 65 8.65 21.36 -27.24
C ILE A 65 9.60 20.96 -26.10
N GLU A 66 10.00 21.93 -25.27
CA GLU A 66 10.79 21.65 -24.07
C GLU A 66 10.02 20.79 -23.05
N LEU A 67 8.73 21.03 -22.81
CA LEU A 67 7.91 20.21 -21.91
C LEU A 67 7.84 18.74 -22.35
N VAL A 68 7.65 18.48 -23.64
CA VAL A 68 7.67 17.12 -24.19
C VAL A 68 9.06 16.49 -24.03
N SER A 69 10.12 17.24 -24.32
CA SER A 69 11.52 16.82 -24.14
C SER A 69 11.83 16.50 -22.67
N PHE A 70 11.40 17.37 -21.76
CA PHE A 70 11.57 17.27 -20.31
C PHE A 70 10.85 16.05 -19.71
N ILE A 71 9.58 15.82 -20.05
CA ILE A 71 8.86 14.61 -19.61
C ILE A 71 9.48 13.34 -20.21
N GLY A 72 10.04 13.41 -21.43
CA GLY A 72 10.91 12.37 -22.00
C GLY A 72 12.12 12.06 -21.12
N LYS A 73 12.94 13.08 -20.81
CA LYS A 73 14.13 12.97 -19.93
C LYS A 73 13.78 12.43 -18.54
N ALA A 74 12.67 12.90 -17.94
CA ALA A 74 12.22 12.47 -16.61
C ALA A 74 11.78 11.00 -16.59
N THR A 75 10.94 10.58 -17.54
CA THR A 75 10.51 9.18 -17.64
C THR A 75 11.67 8.24 -17.99
N GLU A 76 12.65 8.68 -18.77
CA GLU A 76 13.87 7.89 -19.03
C GLU A 76 14.79 7.80 -17.81
N THR A 77 14.83 8.83 -16.95
CA THR A 77 15.56 8.78 -15.67
C THR A 77 14.94 7.75 -14.73
N MET A 78 13.60 7.74 -14.63
CA MET A 78 12.86 6.72 -13.88
C MET A 78 13.08 5.30 -14.45
N HIS A 79 13.10 5.15 -15.78
CA HIS A 79 13.40 3.88 -16.47
C HIS A 79 14.80 3.36 -16.12
N LYS A 80 15.81 4.24 -16.10
CA LYS A 80 17.20 3.89 -15.70
C LYS A 80 17.30 3.48 -14.23
N HIS A 81 16.59 4.15 -13.32
CA HIS A 81 16.55 3.73 -11.92
C HIS A 81 15.96 2.31 -11.76
N ILE A 82 14.95 1.94 -12.54
CA ILE A 82 14.40 0.56 -12.54
C ILE A 82 15.46 -0.43 -13.03
N ILE A 83 16.21 -0.11 -14.08
CA ILE A 83 17.30 -0.97 -14.60
C ILE A 83 18.38 -1.19 -13.53
N GLN A 84 18.85 -0.11 -12.90
CA GLN A 84 19.92 -0.11 -11.90
C GLN A 84 19.64 -1.00 -10.68
N VAL A 85 18.39 -1.06 -10.20
CA VAL A 85 17.97 -1.95 -9.11
C VAL A 85 18.37 -3.40 -9.38
N PHE A 86 18.15 -3.91 -10.59
CA PHE A 86 18.51 -5.29 -10.93
C PHE A 86 20.02 -5.45 -11.14
N ASP A 87 20.67 -4.49 -11.81
CA ASP A 87 22.09 -4.62 -12.16
C ASP A 87 23.01 -4.52 -10.93
N SER A 88 22.60 -3.74 -9.93
CA SER A 88 23.29 -3.65 -8.62
C SER A 88 23.37 -4.96 -7.83
N THR A 89 22.58 -5.99 -8.20
CA THR A 89 22.57 -7.29 -7.49
C THR A 89 23.75 -8.21 -7.84
N GLY A 90 24.63 -7.80 -8.76
CA GLY A 90 25.85 -8.54 -9.10
C GLY A 90 25.60 -9.82 -9.90
N LEU A 91 24.49 -9.88 -10.65
CA LEU A 91 24.15 -10.99 -11.56
C LEU A 91 24.95 -10.95 -12.88
N ASP A 92 26.26 -10.77 -12.79
CA ASP A 92 27.21 -11.09 -13.86
C ASP A 92 27.62 -12.58 -13.73
N ASP A 93 27.77 -13.28 -14.86
CA ASP A 93 27.95 -14.74 -14.94
C ASP A 93 29.29 -15.29 -14.39
N SER A 94 30.03 -14.54 -13.57
CA SER A 94 31.45 -14.76 -13.27
C SER A 94 31.80 -15.19 -11.83
N ASN A 95 30.85 -15.23 -10.88
CA ASN A 95 31.12 -15.71 -9.52
C ASN A 95 29.86 -16.33 -8.85
N PRO A 96 29.94 -17.50 -8.20
CA PRO A 96 28.77 -18.16 -7.61
C PRO A 96 28.38 -17.59 -6.22
N PRO A 97 27.15 -17.06 -6.04
CA PRO A 97 26.66 -16.63 -4.72
C PRO A 97 26.31 -17.83 -3.81
N CYS A 98 26.19 -17.58 -2.50
CA CYS A 98 26.12 -18.64 -1.50
C CYS A 98 24.77 -19.41 -1.48
N ARG A 99 24.89 -20.74 -1.51
CA ARG A 99 23.84 -21.78 -1.46
C ARG A 99 22.68 -21.50 -0.49
N THR A 100 21.47 -21.28 -1.02
CA THR A 100 20.23 -22.09 -0.78
C THR A 100 18.95 -21.39 -1.27
N SER A 101 18.06 -22.13 -1.94
CA SER A 101 16.76 -21.60 -2.38
C SER A 101 15.83 -21.25 -1.21
N TYR A 102 15.51 -19.96 -1.06
CA TYR A 102 14.61 -19.43 -0.04
C TYR A 102 13.14 -19.83 -0.28
N TRP A 103 12.69 -19.87 -1.55
CA TRP A 103 11.32 -20.26 -1.92
C TRP A 103 10.99 -21.67 -1.42
N ALA A 104 11.93 -22.60 -1.54
CA ALA A 104 11.80 -23.98 -1.04
C ALA A 104 11.87 -24.11 0.50
N ARG A 105 11.97 -23.00 1.24
CA ARG A 105 12.03 -22.94 2.72
C ARG A 105 10.89 -22.12 3.36
N LEU A 106 10.07 -21.42 2.58
CA LEU A 106 8.85 -20.79 3.07
C LEU A 106 7.88 -21.83 3.68
N PRO A 107 6.99 -21.45 4.63
CA PRO A 107 5.86 -22.29 5.05
C PRO A 107 5.02 -22.74 3.85
N LEU A 108 4.36 -23.90 3.92
CA LEU A 108 3.57 -24.45 2.80
C LEU A 108 2.49 -23.47 2.30
N HIS A 109 1.85 -22.73 3.20
CA HIS A 109 0.84 -21.70 2.88
C HIS A 109 1.40 -20.43 2.20
N LEU A 110 2.72 -20.31 2.05
CA LEU A 110 3.38 -19.29 1.22
C LEU A 110 4.09 -19.90 -0.01
N ARG A 111 3.94 -21.21 -0.26
CA ARG A 111 4.32 -21.85 -1.52
C ARG A 111 3.11 -22.07 -2.42
N ASP A 112 1.97 -22.40 -1.81
CA ASP A 112 0.69 -22.44 -2.51
C ASP A 112 -0.03 -21.09 -2.35
N LEU A 113 0.40 -20.12 -3.16
CA LEU A 113 -0.26 -18.82 -3.29
C LEU A 113 -1.43 -18.84 -4.30
N SER A 114 -1.86 -20.05 -4.72
CA SER A 114 -2.93 -20.27 -5.69
C SER A 114 -4.31 -20.30 -5.02
N LEU A 115 -4.68 -19.18 -4.37
CA LEU A 115 -6.03 -18.93 -3.87
C LEU A 115 -7.03 -18.80 -5.04
N VAL A 116 -7.43 -19.98 -5.54
CA VAL A 116 -8.58 -20.28 -6.42
C VAL A 116 -8.82 -19.26 -7.54
N THR A 117 -8.24 -19.51 -8.71
CA THR A 117 -8.82 -18.99 -9.97
C THR A 117 -10.31 -19.33 -10.02
N PRO A 118 -11.21 -18.37 -10.34
CA PRO A 118 -12.65 -18.59 -10.32
C PRO A 118 -13.05 -19.62 -11.39
N GLN A 119 -13.22 -20.87 -10.95
CA GLN A 119 -13.56 -21.99 -11.81
C GLN A 119 -14.93 -21.72 -12.45
N LYS A 120 -14.99 -21.66 -13.79
CA LYS A 120 -16.26 -21.49 -14.51
C LYS A 120 -17.21 -22.61 -14.12
N ARG A 121 -18.33 -22.26 -13.48
CA ARG A 121 -19.48 -23.17 -13.37
C ARG A 121 -20.01 -23.45 -14.78
N SER A 122 -19.85 -24.67 -15.25
CA SER A 122 -20.69 -25.24 -16.31
C SER A 122 -22.08 -25.56 -15.76
N ASP A 123 -23.10 -25.48 -16.61
CA ASP A 123 -24.50 -25.54 -16.18
C ASP A 123 -24.97 -26.88 -15.60
N PRO A 124 -25.96 -26.88 -14.68
CA PRO A 124 -26.43 -28.08 -14.01
C PRO A 124 -27.48 -28.84 -14.84
N ARG A 125 -27.11 -30.01 -15.38
CA ARG A 125 -28.05 -31.03 -15.87
C ARG A 125 -27.56 -32.44 -15.55
N VAL A 126 -28.53 -33.37 -15.46
CA VAL A 126 -28.35 -34.82 -15.19
C VAL A 126 -27.83 -35.14 -13.78
N ALA A 127 -28.77 -35.26 -12.84
CA ALA A 127 -28.68 -36.29 -11.82
C ALA A 127 -29.26 -37.60 -12.38
N THR A 128 -28.78 -38.77 -11.94
CA THR A 128 -29.53 -39.91 -11.34
C THR A 128 -28.53 -41.08 -11.11
N GLN A 129 -28.77 -41.92 -10.09
CA GLN A 129 -28.06 -43.20 -9.81
C GLN A 129 -26.59 -43.07 -9.34
N GLY A 130 -26.06 -43.95 -8.47
CA GLY A 130 -26.71 -45.01 -7.69
C GLY A 130 -25.71 -45.97 -7.00
N ALA A 131 -26.16 -46.59 -5.90
CA ALA A 131 -25.55 -47.74 -5.20
C ALA A 131 -24.21 -47.59 -4.42
N ASN A 132 -24.31 -47.88 -3.12
CA ASN A 132 -23.42 -48.72 -2.29
C ASN A 132 -21.90 -48.78 -2.57
N GLN A 133 -21.13 -48.39 -1.55
CA GLN A 133 -20.59 -49.41 -0.64
C GLN A 133 -20.43 -48.86 0.79
N LYS A 134 -20.59 -49.73 1.79
CA LYS A 134 -20.24 -49.47 3.19
C LYS A 134 -18.97 -50.24 3.50
N GLU A 135 -18.06 -49.63 4.24
CA GLU A 135 -17.26 -50.39 5.19
C GLU A 135 -17.04 -49.58 6.47
N ASN A 136 -16.79 -50.29 7.58
CA ASN A 136 -17.07 -49.82 8.92
C ASN A 136 -16.32 -50.68 9.94
N ILE A 137 -15.61 -50.07 10.89
CA ILE A 137 -15.37 -50.59 12.26
C ILE A 137 -14.74 -49.49 13.13
N LYS A 138 -14.89 -49.61 14.45
CA LYS A 138 -14.55 -48.58 15.46
C LYS A 138 -13.15 -48.78 16.06
N ALA A 139 -12.67 -47.73 16.73
CA ALA A 139 -11.43 -47.71 17.49
C ALA A 139 -11.42 -48.64 18.71
N HIS A 140 -10.22 -48.95 19.20
CA HIS A 140 -9.94 -49.36 20.58
C HIS A 140 -8.73 -48.59 21.13
N ALA A 141 -8.52 -48.61 22.44
CA ALA A 141 -7.76 -47.59 23.17
C ALA A 141 -6.47 -48.09 23.86
N SER A 142 -5.69 -47.11 24.34
CA SER A 142 -4.67 -47.16 25.40
C SER A 142 -3.43 -48.05 25.26
N TRP A 143 -2.27 -47.42 25.44
CA TRP A 143 -1.34 -47.83 26.50
C TRP A 143 -0.68 -46.62 27.17
N SER A 144 -0.06 -46.83 28.33
CA SER A 144 0.49 -45.80 29.22
C SER A 144 1.92 -45.33 28.86
N ALA A 145 2.37 -44.28 29.56
CA ALA A 145 3.72 -43.75 29.46
C ALA A 145 4.78 -44.69 30.07
N THR A 146 6.01 -44.61 29.55
CA THR A 146 7.25 -45.04 30.21
C THR A 146 8.34 -44.01 29.90
N ALA A 147 9.23 -43.72 30.84
CA ALA A 147 10.17 -42.62 30.74
C ALA A 147 11.59 -43.09 30.36
N GLY A 148 12.30 -42.24 29.60
CA GLY A 148 13.77 -42.15 29.67
C GLY A 148 14.58 -43.05 28.73
N ALA A 149 14.81 -42.58 27.50
CA ALA A 149 16.05 -42.81 26.76
C ALA A 149 16.28 -41.65 25.78
N ALA A 150 17.51 -41.17 25.65
CA ALA A 150 17.88 -40.24 24.58
C ALA A 150 18.25 -41.04 23.33
N ASN A 151 17.78 -40.60 22.15
CA ASN A 151 18.28 -41.07 20.86
C ASN A 151 18.19 -39.94 19.84
N HIS A 152 19.20 -39.84 18.97
CA HIS A 152 19.23 -38.85 17.90
C HIS A 152 18.31 -39.27 16.76
N ALA A 153 17.47 -38.36 16.27
CA ALA A 153 16.83 -38.52 14.97
C ALA A 153 17.89 -38.30 13.87
N PRO A 154 17.85 -39.06 12.75
CA PRO A 154 18.89 -39.00 11.73
C PRO A 154 18.88 -37.68 10.95
N VAL A 155 20.05 -37.29 10.46
CA VAL A 155 20.19 -36.21 9.46
C VAL A 155 19.56 -36.70 8.16
N SER A 156 18.55 -35.99 7.66
CA SER A 156 17.99 -36.20 6.32
C SER A 156 18.96 -35.69 5.26
N ASP A 157 19.17 -36.47 4.20
CA ASP A 157 20.08 -36.13 3.10
C ASP A 157 19.78 -34.76 2.43
N PRO A 158 20.81 -34.08 1.89
CA PRO A 158 20.63 -32.80 1.21
C PRO A 158 19.82 -32.96 -0.10
N PRO A 159 18.92 -32.02 -0.42
CA PRO A 159 18.18 -32.05 -1.68
C PRO A 159 19.10 -31.82 -2.90
N SER A 160 18.65 -32.30 -4.06
CA SER A 160 19.39 -32.30 -5.32
C SER A 160 19.71 -30.88 -5.87
N PRO A 161 20.79 -30.73 -6.67
CA PRO A 161 21.41 -29.43 -6.96
C PRO A 161 20.70 -28.56 -8.02
N THR A 162 19.45 -28.83 -8.37
CA THR A 162 18.75 -28.12 -9.46
C THR A 162 18.22 -26.73 -9.10
N ALA A 163 18.22 -26.34 -7.82
CA ALA A 163 17.52 -25.16 -7.32
C ALA A 163 18.30 -23.82 -7.41
N GLU A 164 19.58 -23.82 -7.77
CA GLU A 164 20.40 -22.58 -7.86
C GLU A 164 20.23 -21.85 -9.19
N HIS A 165 20.09 -22.61 -10.29
CA HIS A 165 19.75 -22.07 -11.61
C HIS A 165 18.39 -21.37 -11.67
N ASP A 166 17.58 -21.44 -10.60
CA ASP A 166 16.15 -21.14 -10.64
C ASP A 166 15.78 -19.74 -10.12
N GLN A 167 16.68 -19.02 -9.43
CA GLN A 167 16.41 -17.65 -8.94
C GLN A 167 16.90 -16.55 -9.89
N ALA A 168 18.07 -16.69 -10.51
CA ALA A 168 18.60 -15.73 -11.48
C ALA A 168 17.67 -15.49 -12.70
N PRO A 169 17.12 -16.52 -13.40
CA PRO A 169 16.21 -16.29 -14.52
C PRO A 169 14.88 -15.67 -14.08
N ARG A 170 14.37 -15.98 -12.87
CA ARG A 170 13.16 -15.34 -12.32
C ARG A 170 13.37 -13.83 -12.11
N LEU A 171 14.55 -13.39 -11.67
CA LEU A 171 14.86 -11.96 -11.56
C LEU A 171 15.06 -11.30 -12.92
N GLN A 172 15.67 -11.98 -13.90
CA GLN A 172 15.79 -11.46 -15.27
C GLN A 172 14.43 -11.37 -16.00
N GLU A 173 13.51 -12.32 -15.75
CA GLU A 173 12.12 -12.26 -16.23
C GLU A 173 11.37 -11.09 -15.59
N LEU A 174 11.44 -10.97 -14.26
CA LEU A 174 10.86 -9.85 -13.51
C LEU A 174 11.37 -8.49 -14.04
N LYS A 175 12.69 -8.36 -14.30
CA LYS A 175 13.28 -7.17 -14.96
C LYS A 175 12.60 -6.87 -16.30
N LYS A 176 12.45 -7.86 -17.18
CA LYS A 176 11.82 -7.70 -18.51
C LYS A 176 10.36 -7.24 -18.39
N GLU A 177 9.59 -7.83 -17.48
CA GLU A 177 8.16 -7.53 -17.32
C GLU A 177 7.90 -6.17 -16.65
N VAL A 178 8.68 -5.79 -15.63
CA VAL A 178 8.61 -4.46 -15.02
C VAL A 178 8.89 -3.37 -16.06
N LEU A 179 9.95 -3.55 -16.87
CA LEU A 179 10.32 -2.61 -17.92
C LEU A 179 9.27 -2.56 -19.05
N LEU A 180 8.65 -3.68 -19.41
CA LEU A 180 7.54 -3.71 -20.36
C LEU A 180 6.30 -2.99 -19.83
N HIS A 181 5.96 -3.17 -18.55
CA HIS A 181 4.86 -2.44 -17.91
C HIS A 181 5.17 -0.93 -17.81
N PHE A 182 6.40 -0.57 -17.45
CA PHE A 182 6.82 0.82 -17.38
C PHE A 182 6.73 1.51 -18.75
N LYS A 183 7.24 0.88 -19.81
CA LYS A 183 7.18 1.43 -21.18
C LYS A 183 5.76 1.64 -21.70
N LYS A 184 4.80 0.77 -21.32
CA LYS A 184 3.37 0.97 -21.64
C LYS A 184 2.81 2.23 -20.98
N TRP A 185 3.11 2.48 -19.70
CA TRP A 185 2.72 3.70 -19.00
C TRP A 185 3.44 4.95 -19.56
N GLN A 186 4.74 4.86 -19.81
CA GLN A 186 5.56 5.92 -20.38
C GLN A 186 5.02 6.38 -21.75
N ALA A 187 4.66 5.45 -22.63
CA ALA A 187 4.07 5.76 -23.93
C ALA A 187 2.71 6.46 -23.81
N ALA A 188 1.88 6.08 -22.82
CA ALA A 188 0.59 6.75 -22.56
C ALA A 188 0.79 8.20 -22.08
N ILE A 189 1.71 8.42 -21.15
CA ILE A 189 2.12 9.76 -20.67
C ILE A 189 2.65 10.62 -21.83
N GLN A 190 3.66 10.13 -22.56
CA GLN A 190 4.30 10.88 -23.65
C GLN A 190 3.29 11.25 -24.75
N LYS A 191 2.39 10.34 -25.13
CA LYS A 191 1.29 10.62 -26.06
C LYS A 191 0.38 11.73 -25.54
N ARG A 192 -0.03 11.67 -24.26
CA ARG A 192 -0.97 12.64 -23.68
C ARG A 192 -0.37 14.04 -23.50
N VAL A 193 0.94 14.15 -23.25
CA VAL A 193 1.65 15.46 -23.32
C VAL A 193 1.83 15.92 -24.78
N GLY A 194 2.00 14.99 -25.72
CA GLY A 194 2.01 15.29 -27.16
C GLY A 194 0.71 15.89 -27.69
N ASP A 195 -0.45 15.40 -27.21
CA ASP A 195 -1.81 15.86 -27.54
C ASP A 195 -2.14 17.30 -27.05
N ILE A 196 -1.26 17.99 -26.31
CA ILE A 196 -1.43 19.42 -25.94
C ILE A 196 -1.38 20.30 -27.19
N SER A 197 -2.30 21.25 -27.36
CA SER A 197 -2.25 22.22 -28.47
C SER A 197 -1.78 23.60 -28.01
N VAL A 198 -0.98 24.23 -28.87
CA VAL A 198 -0.54 25.63 -28.73
C VAL A 198 -0.69 26.28 -30.11
N LYS A 199 -1.56 27.28 -30.19
CA LYS A 199 -1.77 28.10 -31.39
C LYS A 199 -0.59 29.03 -31.57
N ARG A 200 -0.19 29.29 -32.82
CA ARG A 200 0.74 30.39 -33.10
C ARG A 200 0.04 31.70 -32.77
N THR A 201 0.65 32.51 -31.92
CA THR A 201 0.37 33.94 -31.82
C THR A 201 0.86 34.61 -33.10
N ASN A 202 0.00 34.70 -34.10
CA ASN A 202 0.24 35.62 -35.22
C ASN A 202 0.23 37.06 -34.70
N GLU A 203 1.04 37.92 -35.31
CA GLU A 203 1.09 39.34 -34.98
C GLU A 203 -0.26 40.03 -35.22
N PRO A 204 -0.60 41.10 -34.47
CA PRO A 204 -1.94 41.65 -34.45
C PRO A 204 -2.29 42.40 -35.74
N GLN A 205 -3.10 41.78 -36.61
CA GLN A 205 -3.95 42.55 -37.51
C GLN A 205 -5.03 43.26 -36.70
N GLY A 206 -5.16 44.57 -36.90
CA GLY A 206 -6.00 45.43 -36.08
C GLY A 206 -7.50 45.14 -36.22
N GLY A 207 -8.17 44.94 -35.08
CA GLY A 207 -9.63 44.86 -34.99
C GLY A 207 -10.08 45.32 -33.60
N SER A 208 -10.74 46.47 -33.53
CA SER A 208 -11.21 47.03 -32.25
C SER A 208 -12.39 46.24 -31.70
N SER A 209 -12.32 45.81 -30.43
CA SER A 209 -13.51 45.51 -29.63
C SER A 209 -13.58 46.45 -28.42
N SER A 210 -14.79 46.83 -28.04
CA SER A 210 -15.02 48.00 -27.20
C SER A 210 -14.94 47.69 -25.70
N TYR A 211 -14.16 48.48 -24.96
CA TYR A 211 -14.22 48.52 -23.50
C TYR A 211 -15.49 49.26 -23.06
N GLY A 212 -16.54 48.49 -22.70
CA GLY A 212 -17.78 49.02 -22.15
C GLY A 212 -17.57 49.73 -20.80
N GLY A 213 -18.18 50.89 -20.63
CA GLY A 213 -17.86 51.81 -19.54
C GLY A 213 -18.55 51.55 -18.19
N VAL A 214 -17.78 51.75 -17.12
CA VAL A 214 -18.14 52.40 -15.84
C VAL A 214 -19.55 52.16 -15.28
N GLY A 215 -19.65 51.26 -14.30
CA GLY A 215 -20.72 51.27 -13.28
C GLY A 215 -20.23 51.89 -11.97
N ARG A 216 -20.70 53.09 -11.60
CA ARG A 216 -20.33 53.76 -10.34
C ARG A 216 -21.07 53.17 -9.13
N GLY A 217 -20.40 52.30 -8.36
CA GLY A 217 -20.89 51.77 -7.09
C GLY A 217 -20.37 52.55 -5.87
N ARG A 218 -21.26 52.98 -4.98
CA ARG A 218 -20.93 53.72 -3.73
C ARG A 218 -19.98 52.90 -2.83
N GLY A 219 -18.91 53.53 -2.35
CA GLY A 219 -17.94 52.88 -1.47
C GLY A 219 -18.46 52.68 -0.04
N PHE A 220 -17.95 51.67 0.65
CA PHE A 220 -18.05 51.49 2.09
C PHE A 220 -16.67 51.27 2.70
N ASN A 221 -16.42 51.89 3.86
CA ASN A 221 -15.12 51.91 4.51
C ASN A 221 -14.85 50.56 5.19
N ARG A 222 -13.71 49.91 4.92
CA ARG A 222 -13.31 48.64 5.57
C ARG A 222 -11.86 48.76 6.05
N GLY A 223 -11.67 48.59 7.36
CA GLY A 223 -10.43 48.96 8.05
C GLY A 223 -9.21 48.14 7.62
N LYS A 224 -8.02 48.73 7.76
CA LYS A 224 -6.73 48.06 7.57
C LYS A 224 -6.52 46.96 8.61
N GLN A 225 -6.88 45.72 8.28
CA GLN A 225 -6.18 44.57 8.87
C GLN A 225 -4.96 44.27 8.01
N GLN A 226 -3.79 44.67 8.51
CA GLN A 226 -2.49 44.41 7.92
C GLN A 226 -2.16 42.92 8.08
N ARG A 227 -2.70 42.08 7.18
CA ARG A 227 -2.43 40.65 7.15
C ARG A 227 -0.99 40.44 6.70
N GLU A 228 -0.13 40.02 7.61
CA GLU A 228 1.30 39.80 7.35
C GLU A 228 1.50 38.81 6.20
N SER A 229 1.93 39.33 5.04
CA SER A 229 2.36 38.51 3.92
C SER A 229 3.75 37.95 4.24
N LYS A 230 3.79 36.79 4.90
CA LYS A 230 5.03 36.02 5.07
C LYS A 230 5.62 35.73 3.68
N THR A 231 6.70 36.43 3.34
CA THR A 231 7.50 36.22 2.13
C THR A 231 8.19 34.87 2.24
N PHE A 232 7.51 33.83 1.74
CA PHE A 232 8.10 32.50 1.64
C PHE A 232 9.22 32.50 0.59
N SER A 233 10.36 31.92 0.94
CA SER A 233 11.34 31.46 -0.06
C SER A 233 10.69 30.39 -0.93
N VAL A 234 10.58 30.63 -2.25
CA VAL A 234 9.95 29.71 -3.21
C VAL A 234 11.01 28.96 -4.01
N GLU A 235 11.89 28.30 -3.28
CA GLU A 235 12.87 27.33 -3.81
C GLU A 235 12.39 25.92 -3.45
N ALA A 236 12.87 24.89 -4.17
CA ALA A 236 12.54 23.51 -3.85
C ALA A 236 13.14 23.09 -2.50
N ASP A 237 12.40 22.28 -1.73
CA ASP A 237 12.89 21.80 -0.44
C ASP A 237 14.16 20.95 -0.64
N GLN A 238 15.19 21.18 0.17
CA GLN A 238 16.48 20.47 0.04
C GLN A 238 16.33 18.94 0.08
N LEU A 239 15.32 18.42 0.79
CA LEU A 239 14.96 17.00 0.81
C LEU A 239 14.34 16.53 -0.52
N LEU A 240 13.47 17.33 -1.14
CA LEU A 240 12.90 17.04 -2.47
C LEU A 240 14.01 17.01 -3.52
N THR A 241 14.89 18.00 -3.54
CA THR A 241 16.06 18.06 -4.44
C THR A 241 17.01 16.87 -4.24
N ARG A 242 17.19 16.40 -3.00
CA ARG A 242 18.04 15.23 -2.68
C ARG A 242 17.40 13.89 -3.11
N LEU A 243 16.09 13.73 -2.90
CA LEU A 243 15.36 12.49 -3.23
C LEU A 243 15.04 12.37 -4.72
N TYR A 244 14.77 13.50 -5.37
CA TYR A 244 14.42 13.60 -6.78
C TYR A 244 15.28 14.70 -7.44
N PRO A 245 16.51 14.38 -7.87
CA PRO A 245 17.41 15.37 -8.48
C PRO A 245 16.74 16.14 -9.63
N PRO A 246 16.86 17.47 -9.67
CA PRO A 246 16.22 18.30 -10.69
C PRO A 246 16.89 18.08 -12.05
N ILE A 247 16.08 17.83 -13.07
CA ILE A 247 16.54 17.62 -14.44
C ILE A 247 16.56 18.97 -15.15
N PRO A 248 17.70 19.42 -15.72
CA PRO A 248 17.81 20.73 -16.34
C PRO A 248 16.76 20.98 -17.43
N THR A 249 16.01 22.07 -17.27
CA THR A 249 15.01 22.54 -18.23
C THR A 249 14.87 24.07 -18.20
N SER A 250 14.63 24.69 -19.37
CA SER A 250 14.36 26.14 -19.43
C SER A 250 13.04 26.54 -18.78
N LEU A 251 12.11 25.60 -18.58
CA LEU A 251 10.83 25.86 -17.87
C LEU A 251 11.03 26.34 -16.43
N SER A 252 12.19 26.07 -15.83
CA SER A 252 12.58 26.59 -14.51
C SER A 252 12.72 28.12 -14.47
N SER A 253 12.99 28.78 -15.60
CA SER A 253 13.12 30.25 -15.68
C SER A 253 11.79 31.00 -15.77
N MET A 254 10.65 30.30 -15.89
CA MET A 254 9.33 30.91 -15.82
C MET A 254 9.05 31.47 -14.41
N SER A 255 8.13 32.44 -14.31
CA SER A 255 7.67 32.95 -13.01
C SER A 255 7.01 31.84 -12.18
N VAL A 256 7.08 31.95 -10.85
CA VAL A 256 6.57 30.95 -9.88
C VAL A 256 5.14 30.54 -10.18
N GLU A 257 4.30 31.51 -10.56
CA GLU A 257 2.88 31.34 -10.85
C GLU A 257 2.69 30.48 -12.11
N ARG A 258 3.48 30.73 -13.16
CA ARG A 258 3.46 29.92 -14.39
C ARG A 258 3.96 28.49 -14.13
N ARG A 259 5.02 28.33 -13.32
CA ARG A 259 5.54 27.00 -12.94
C ARG A 259 4.51 26.21 -12.11
N ALA A 260 3.80 26.86 -11.18
CA ALA A 260 2.71 26.24 -10.44
C ALA A 260 1.49 25.90 -11.33
N MET A 261 1.09 26.80 -12.23
CA MET A 261 0.02 26.56 -13.22
C MET A 261 0.37 25.40 -14.17
N LEU A 262 1.64 25.23 -14.53
CA LEU A 262 2.12 24.11 -15.34
C LEU A 262 2.08 22.79 -14.54
N LEU A 263 2.54 22.77 -13.28
CA LEU A 263 2.43 21.59 -12.41
C LEU A 263 0.97 21.14 -12.26
N HIS A 264 0.07 22.08 -11.97
CA HIS A 264 -1.37 21.86 -11.90
C HIS A 264 -1.95 21.32 -13.21
N SER A 265 -1.56 21.91 -14.35
CA SER A 265 -1.95 21.42 -15.68
C SER A 265 -1.55 19.95 -15.87
N LEU A 266 -0.34 19.56 -15.45
CA LEU A 266 0.14 18.18 -15.56
C LEU A 266 -0.64 17.22 -14.64
N ILE A 267 -1.04 17.63 -13.43
CA ILE A 267 -1.90 16.84 -12.55
C ILE A 267 -3.24 16.54 -13.24
N LEU A 268 -3.92 17.58 -13.75
CA LEU A 268 -5.20 17.43 -14.47
C LEU A 268 -5.04 16.58 -15.75
N LEU A 269 -3.95 16.77 -16.49
CA LEU A 269 -3.63 16.05 -17.72
C LEU A 269 -3.36 14.54 -17.48
N PHE A 270 -2.66 14.20 -16.39
CA PHE A 270 -2.37 12.81 -16.05
C PHE A 270 -3.58 12.10 -15.41
N LEU A 271 -4.44 12.83 -14.68
CA LEU A 271 -5.73 12.29 -14.20
C LEU A 271 -6.63 11.84 -15.35
N SER A 272 -6.52 12.45 -16.54
CA SER A 272 -7.24 12.01 -17.75
C SER A 272 -6.79 10.66 -18.31
N LEU A 273 -5.79 10.01 -17.71
CA LEU A 273 -5.43 8.61 -17.99
C LEU A 273 -6.23 7.64 -17.11
N GLU A 274 -7.21 8.12 -16.35
CA GLU A 274 -8.13 7.36 -15.48
C GLU A 274 -7.44 6.64 -14.30
N HIS A 275 -6.11 6.80 -14.17
CA HIS A 275 -5.25 6.15 -13.17
C HIS A 275 -4.25 7.13 -12.55
N TYR A 276 -4.36 7.39 -11.23
CA TYR A 276 -3.35 8.13 -10.47
C TYR A 276 -2.32 7.15 -9.84
N SER A 277 -1.60 6.46 -10.71
CA SER A 277 -0.65 5.41 -10.33
C SER A 277 0.58 5.97 -9.59
N ALA A 278 1.30 5.09 -8.90
CA ALA A 278 2.53 5.45 -8.21
C ALA A 278 3.61 6.01 -9.16
N TYR A 279 3.69 5.53 -10.41
CA TYR A 279 4.58 6.12 -11.43
C TYR A 279 4.16 7.57 -11.77
N THR A 280 2.86 7.86 -11.83
CA THR A 280 2.35 9.23 -12.06
C THR A 280 2.77 10.17 -10.92
N ARG A 281 2.67 9.75 -9.65
CA ARG A 281 3.13 10.56 -8.50
C ARG A 281 4.65 10.75 -8.49
N VAL A 282 5.44 9.70 -8.78
CA VAL A 282 6.91 9.80 -8.88
C VAL A 282 7.36 10.72 -10.02
N LEU A 283 6.65 10.72 -11.16
CA LEU A 283 6.90 11.69 -12.23
C LEU A 283 6.64 13.13 -11.76
N LEU A 284 5.52 13.37 -11.06
CA LEU A 284 5.19 14.70 -10.53
C LEU A 284 6.19 15.19 -9.47
N LEU A 285 6.84 14.30 -8.73
CA LEU A 285 7.97 14.63 -7.84
C LEU A 285 9.19 15.15 -8.62
N HIS A 286 9.60 14.45 -9.68
CA HIS A 286 10.67 14.93 -10.57
C HIS A 286 10.30 16.25 -11.27
N VAL A 287 9.04 16.43 -11.69
CA VAL A 287 8.53 17.69 -12.26
C VAL A 287 8.65 18.82 -11.25
N THR A 288 8.15 18.63 -10.03
CA THR A 288 8.12 19.66 -8.97
C THR A 288 9.52 20.10 -8.56
N SER A 289 10.45 19.15 -8.40
CA SER A 289 11.86 19.43 -8.12
C SER A 289 12.53 20.22 -9.26
N SER A 290 12.34 19.79 -10.52
CA SER A 290 12.98 20.43 -11.69
C SER A 290 12.40 21.80 -12.03
N LEU A 291 11.12 22.04 -11.70
CA LEU A 291 10.50 23.37 -11.76
C LEU A 291 10.88 24.25 -10.56
N LEU A 292 11.77 23.82 -9.66
CA LEU A 292 12.20 24.57 -8.48
C LEU A 292 10.99 25.04 -7.65
N LEU A 293 10.11 24.10 -7.30
CA LEU A 293 8.92 24.33 -6.48
C LEU A 293 9.04 23.50 -5.18
N PRO A 294 8.67 24.05 -4.01
CA PRO A 294 8.61 23.25 -2.78
C PRO A 294 7.48 22.22 -2.82
N MET A 295 7.73 21.04 -2.23
CA MET A 295 6.87 19.85 -2.16
C MET A 295 5.44 20.18 -1.73
N ARG A 296 5.31 21.07 -0.75
CA ARG A 296 4.00 21.49 -0.23
C ARG A 296 3.05 22.00 -1.30
N MET A 297 3.53 22.64 -2.38
CA MET A 297 2.65 23.12 -3.44
C MET A 297 2.12 21.97 -4.33
N LEU A 298 2.87 20.88 -4.49
CA LEU A 298 2.32 19.65 -5.08
C LEU A 298 1.24 19.06 -4.18
N ALA A 299 1.55 18.86 -2.89
CA ALA A 299 0.61 18.29 -1.92
C ALA A 299 -0.69 19.12 -1.78
N GLU A 300 -0.58 20.43 -1.57
CA GLU A 300 -1.71 21.36 -1.46
C GLU A 300 -2.55 21.43 -2.75
N ASP A 301 -1.97 21.11 -3.91
CA ASP A 301 -2.68 21.03 -5.19
C ASP A 301 -3.36 19.68 -5.39
N GLU A 302 -2.68 18.57 -5.11
CA GLU A 302 -3.27 17.22 -5.05
C GLU A 302 -4.50 17.19 -4.13
N VAL A 303 -4.40 17.78 -2.94
CA VAL A 303 -5.50 17.83 -1.97
C VAL A 303 -6.64 18.72 -2.45
N ARG A 304 -6.36 19.84 -3.11
CA ARG A 304 -7.41 20.71 -3.67
C ARG A 304 -8.14 20.01 -4.80
N VAL A 305 -7.41 19.48 -5.79
CA VAL A 305 -7.97 18.76 -6.93
C VAL A 305 -8.75 17.52 -6.46
N ALA A 306 -8.24 16.76 -5.48
CA ALA A 306 -8.95 15.61 -4.92
C ALA A 306 -10.26 15.98 -4.21
N LYS A 307 -10.25 17.04 -3.38
CA LYS A 307 -11.47 17.59 -2.76
C LYS A 307 -12.47 18.07 -3.81
N SER A 308 -12.03 18.86 -4.80
CA SER A 308 -12.90 19.40 -5.86
C SER A 308 -13.56 18.30 -6.70
N LEU A 309 -12.82 17.24 -7.04
CA LEU A 309 -13.36 16.05 -7.69
C LEU A 309 -14.39 15.33 -6.82
N ALA A 310 -14.08 15.09 -5.54
CA ALA A 310 -14.96 14.36 -4.63
C ALA A 310 -16.26 15.13 -4.31
N ILE A 311 -16.18 16.45 -4.17
CA ILE A 311 -17.36 17.33 -4.01
C ILE A 311 -18.23 17.28 -5.27
N ALA A 312 -17.64 17.28 -6.47
CA ALA A 312 -18.36 17.24 -7.74
C ALA A 312 -19.16 15.94 -7.99
N ILE A 313 -18.93 14.88 -7.21
CA ILE A 313 -19.72 13.62 -7.25
C ILE A 313 -20.47 13.31 -5.95
N LYS A 314 -20.41 14.20 -4.94
CA LYS A 314 -20.94 13.96 -3.59
C LYS A 314 -22.40 13.51 -3.60
N ASP A 315 -23.22 14.23 -4.35
CA ASP A 315 -24.69 14.08 -4.35
C ASP A 315 -25.16 13.14 -5.49
N ILE A 316 -24.29 12.26 -5.98
CA ILE A 316 -24.54 11.37 -7.13
C ILE A 316 -24.36 9.91 -6.74
N SER A 317 -25.43 9.11 -6.82
CA SER A 317 -25.36 7.67 -6.52
C SER A 317 -24.75 6.85 -7.67
N ALA A 318 -24.16 5.69 -7.32
CA ALA A 318 -23.60 4.74 -8.29
C ALA A 318 -24.68 4.23 -9.26
N ASP A 319 -25.86 3.89 -8.73
CA ASP A 319 -26.95 3.31 -9.48
C ASP A 319 -27.57 4.31 -10.46
N GLU A 320 -27.72 5.58 -10.09
CA GLU A 320 -28.15 6.62 -11.05
C GLU A 320 -27.16 6.79 -12.20
N LEU A 321 -25.86 6.77 -11.92
CA LEU A 321 -24.83 6.87 -12.96
C LEU A 321 -24.83 5.65 -13.89
N MET A 322 -25.02 4.46 -13.34
CA MET A 322 -25.14 3.22 -14.13
C MET A 322 -26.44 3.18 -14.93
N GLN A 323 -27.56 3.67 -14.38
CA GLN A 323 -28.83 3.82 -15.09
C GLN A 323 -28.71 4.83 -16.24
N LYS A 324 -28.23 6.05 -15.98
CA LYS A 324 -28.01 7.09 -17.01
C LYS A 324 -27.14 6.58 -18.15
N LYS A 325 -26.01 5.94 -17.85
CA LYS A 325 -25.12 5.34 -18.87
C LYS A 325 -25.77 4.18 -19.65
N ALA A 326 -26.64 3.39 -19.01
CA ALA A 326 -27.41 2.34 -19.67
C ALA A 326 -28.57 2.90 -20.52
N GLU A 327 -29.13 4.05 -20.16
CA GLU A 327 -30.15 4.77 -20.92
C GLU A 327 -29.58 5.49 -22.13
N GLU A 328 -28.42 6.15 -22.00
CA GLU A 328 -27.63 6.70 -23.12
C GLU A 328 -27.35 5.61 -24.16
N GLY A 329 -26.88 4.43 -23.73
CA GLY A 329 -26.64 3.27 -24.59
C GLY A 329 -27.89 2.74 -25.30
N LYS A 330 -29.09 2.90 -24.72
CA LYS A 330 -30.38 2.57 -25.35
C LYS A 330 -30.85 3.70 -26.29
N SER A 331 -30.64 4.96 -25.90
CA SER A 331 -31.03 6.16 -26.66
C SER A 331 -30.23 6.30 -27.97
N ALA A 332 -28.96 5.90 -27.95
CA ALA A 332 -28.11 5.84 -29.15
C ALA A 332 -28.68 4.96 -30.29
N ARG A 333 -29.57 4.00 -29.98
CA ARG A 333 -30.32 3.23 -31.01
C ARG A 333 -31.54 3.98 -31.57
N LYS A 334 -32.12 4.93 -30.84
CA LYS A 334 -33.27 5.73 -31.29
C LYS A 334 -32.86 6.98 -32.08
N TRP A 335 -31.72 7.60 -31.75
CA TRP A 335 -31.25 8.84 -32.38
C TRP A 335 -31.14 8.78 -33.91
N LYS A 336 -30.86 7.60 -34.48
CA LYS A 336 -30.80 7.40 -35.95
C LYS A 336 -32.11 7.69 -36.71
N VAL A 337 -33.25 7.80 -36.04
CA VAL A 337 -34.54 8.13 -36.67
C VAL A 337 -34.83 9.64 -36.62
N ALA A 338 -34.13 10.42 -35.79
CA ALA A 338 -34.38 11.85 -35.61
C ALA A 338 -33.68 12.75 -36.65
N MET A 339 -32.62 12.27 -37.33
CA MET A 339 -31.87 13.04 -38.34
C MET A 339 -32.57 13.10 -39.72
N ALA A 340 -33.89 13.31 -39.73
CA ALA A 340 -34.70 13.47 -40.95
C ALA A 340 -35.72 14.63 -40.87
N GLY A 341 -35.87 15.28 -39.72
CA GLY A 341 -36.74 16.45 -39.53
C GLY A 341 -35.95 17.74 -39.37
N ALA A 342 -36.21 18.74 -40.21
CA ALA A 342 -35.69 20.10 -40.02
C ALA A 342 -36.49 20.87 -38.98
N ALA A 343 -35.90 21.93 -38.41
CA ALA A 343 -36.50 22.85 -37.43
C ALA A 343 -36.95 22.22 -36.10
N GLY A 344 -36.02 22.02 -35.16
CA GLY A 344 -36.33 21.51 -33.81
C GLY A 344 -35.17 21.51 -32.81
N ALA A 345 -34.23 22.46 -32.91
CA ALA A 345 -32.95 22.44 -32.18
C ALA A 345 -33.06 22.87 -30.69
N ALA A 346 -33.85 22.16 -29.89
CA ALA A 346 -33.78 22.25 -28.43
C ALA A 346 -32.53 21.50 -27.92
N LEU A 347 -31.61 22.22 -27.25
CA LEU A 347 -30.35 21.68 -26.72
C LEU A 347 -30.59 20.84 -25.44
N VAL A 348 -31.12 19.63 -25.61
CA VAL A 348 -31.38 18.69 -24.51
C VAL A 348 -30.10 17.97 -24.08
N GLY A 349 -29.54 18.38 -22.94
CA GLY A 349 -28.58 17.58 -22.14
C GLY A 349 -27.15 17.52 -22.69
N ALA A 350 -26.25 18.32 -22.14
CA ALA A 350 -24.85 18.34 -22.56
C ALA A 350 -24.04 17.13 -22.05
N THR A 351 -23.11 16.64 -22.89
CA THR A 351 -22.07 15.65 -22.58
C THR A 351 -20.97 16.25 -21.68
N GLY A 352 -21.35 16.73 -20.50
CA GLY A 352 -20.49 17.50 -19.59
C GLY A 352 -21.00 17.51 -18.17
N ALA A 353 -21.51 16.36 -17.70
CA ALA A 353 -22.24 16.22 -16.43
C ALA A 353 -21.48 16.74 -15.19
N LEU A 354 -20.15 16.67 -15.19
CA LEU A 354 -19.32 17.22 -14.12
C LEU A 354 -18.70 18.58 -14.44
N ALA A 355 -18.73 19.06 -15.69
CA ALA A 355 -17.97 20.24 -16.11
C ALA A 355 -18.36 21.51 -15.33
N ALA A 356 -19.66 21.71 -15.06
CA ALA A 356 -20.13 22.82 -14.23
C ALA A 356 -19.82 22.62 -12.73
N PRO A 357 -20.14 21.47 -12.08
CA PRO A 357 -19.68 21.18 -10.72
C PRO A 357 -18.18 21.35 -10.49
N LEU A 358 -17.34 20.90 -11.42
CA LEU A 358 -15.87 20.97 -11.32
C LEU A 358 -15.35 22.41 -11.42
N VAL A 359 -15.94 23.25 -12.27
CA VAL A 359 -15.65 24.69 -12.35
C VAL A 359 -16.12 25.41 -11.09
N ALA A 360 -17.31 25.09 -10.56
CA ALA A 360 -17.82 25.64 -9.31
C ALA A 360 -16.96 25.24 -8.09
N ALA A 361 -16.44 24.01 -8.09
CA ALA A 361 -15.47 23.51 -7.11
C ALA A 361 -14.03 24.05 -7.33
N GLY A 362 -13.84 24.99 -8.27
CA GLY A 362 -12.58 25.69 -8.49
C GLY A 362 -11.43 24.83 -9.04
N ILE A 363 -11.72 23.67 -9.66
CA ILE A 363 -10.68 22.66 -9.95
C ILE A 363 -9.56 23.15 -10.87
N GLY A 364 -9.81 24.15 -11.72
CA GLY A 364 -8.81 24.73 -12.61
C GLY A 364 -8.02 25.90 -12.01
N SER A 365 -8.04 26.08 -10.68
CA SER A 365 -7.46 27.27 -10.02
C SER A 365 -6.32 26.94 -9.06
N VAL A 366 -5.30 27.81 -9.10
CA VAL A 366 -4.00 27.69 -8.44
C VAL A 366 -3.73 28.95 -7.60
N LEU A 367 -2.98 28.78 -6.51
CA LEU A 367 -2.47 29.87 -5.65
C LEU A 367 -3.50 30.94 -5.26
N GLY A 368 -4.75 30.53 -4.98
CA GLY A 368 -5.80 31.41 -4.45
C GLY A 368 -6.61 32.19 -5.48
N GLY A 369 -6.50 31.89 -6.78
CA GLY A 369 -7.43 32.44 -7.79
C GLY A 369 -6.93 32.55 -9.22
N MET A 370 -5.65 32.24 -9.50
CA MET A 370 -5.14 32.21 -10.87
C MET A 370 -5.65 30.94 -11.55
N GLY A 371 -6.37 31.10 -12.66
CA GLY A 371 -7.19 30.03 -13.24
C GLY A 371 -6.82 29.65 -14.67
N ILE A 372 -6.77 28.34 -14.92
CA ILE A 372 -6.93 27.77 -16.26
C ILE A 372 -8.39 27.95 -16.68
N GLY A 373 -8.62 28.42 -17.92
CA GLY A 373 -9.98 28.62 -18.42
C GLY A 373 -10.80 27.32 -18.42
N SER A 374 -12.10 27.41 -18.09
CA SER A 374 -12.98 26.25 -17.90
C SER A 374 -12.94 25.22 -19.04
N ALA A 375 -12.91 25.68 -20.29
CA ALA A 375 -12.79 24.81 -21.47
C ALA A 375 -11.45 24.06 -21.54
N ALA A 376 -10.33 24.71 -21.20
CA ALA A 376 -9.01 24.08 -21.14
C ALA A 376 -8.89 23.12 -19.95
N THR A 377 -9.47 23.47 -18.79
CA THR A 377 -9.58 22.59 -17.61
C THR A 377 -10.35 21.31 -17.92
N ALA A 378 -11.47 21.39 -18.64
CA ALA A 378 -12.21 20.22 -19.10
C ALA A 378 -11.43 19.42 -20.18
N GLY A 379 -10.69 20.10 -21.06
CA GLY A 379 -9.79 19.46 -22.04
C GLY A 379 -8.64 18.68 -21.39
N LEU A 380 -8.04 19.24 -20.33
CA LEU A 380 -6.99 18.60 -19.53
C LEU A 380 -7.50 17.31 -18.88
N LEU A 381 -8.63 17.37 -18.17
CA LEU A 381 -9.25 16.22 -17.49
C LEU A 381 -9.89 15.20 -18.44
N GLY A 382 -10.20 15.58 -19.69
CA GLY A 382 -10.72 14.66 -20.71
C GLY A 382 -11.99 13.93 -20.28
N THR A 383 -12.02 12.60 -20.42
CA THR A 383 -13.17 11.74 -20.05
C THR A 383 -13.56 11.87 -18.58
N VAL A 384 -12.61 12.20 -17.69
CA VAL A 384 -12.86 12.35 -16.25
C VAL A 384 -13.72 13.59 -15.95
N ALA A 385 -13.68 14.65 -16.79
CA ALA A 385 -14.60 15.78 -16.67
C ALA A 385 -16.02 15.50 -17.19
N GLU A 386 -16.24 14.35 -17.82
CA GLU A 386 -17.52 13.96 -18.43
C GLU A 386 -18.23 12.84 -17.66
N SER A 387 -17.55 12.10 -16.77
CA SER A 387 -18.13 10.91 -16.11
C SER A 387 -17.87 10.83 -14.59
N GLY A 388 -18.95 10.91 -13.81
CA GLY A 388 -18.94 10.65 -12.36
C GLY A 388 -18.38 9.28 -11.99
N LEU A 389 -18.60 8.26 -12.83
CA LEU A 389 -18.09 6.90 -12.60
C LEU A 389 -16.56 6.86 -12.59
N LEU A 390 -15.89 7.62 -13.46
CA LEU A 390 -14.43 7.64 -13.54
C LEU A 390 -13.81 8.34 -12.32
N VAL A 391 -14.41 9.46 -11.90
CA VAL A 391 -14.01 10.15 -10.67
C VAL A 391 -14.21 9.24 -9.45
N GLY A 392 -15.35 8.56 -9.35
CA GLY A 392 -15.62 7.63 -8.27
C GLY A 392 -14.74 6.38 -8.28
N SER A 393 -14.29 5.90 -9.45
CA SER A 393 -13.32 4.78 -9.53
C SER A 393 -11.90 5.18 -9.14
N ILE A 394 -11.48 6.44 -9.34
CA ILE A 394 -10.21 6.94 -8.80
C ILE A 394 -10.24 6.86 -7.26
N PHE A 395 -11.32 7.28 -6.60
CA PHE A 395 -11.45 7.21 -5.14
C PHE A 395 -11.97 5.87 -4.57
N GLY A 396 -12.20 4.86 -5.42
CA GLY A 396 -12.71 3.53 -5.03
C GLY A 396 -14.20 3.47 -4.65
N ILE A 397 -14.91 4.60 -4.68
CA ILE A 397 -16.28 4.79 -4.14
C ILE A 397 -17.29 3.86 -4.83
N TYR A 398 -17.18 3.71 -6.15
CA TYR A 398 -18.07 2.84 -6.94
C TYR A 398 -17.40 1.49 -7.29
N GLY A 399 -16.31 1.14 -6.59
CA GLY A 399 -15.59 -0.11 -6.79
C GLY A 399 -16.25 -1.25 -6.04
N ALA A 400 -16.93 -2.16 -6.76
CA ALA A 400 -17.57 -3.36 -6.18
C ALA A 400 -16.64 -4.25 -5.30
N ARG A 401 -15.32 -4.06 -5.43
CA ARG A 401 -14.24 -4.82 -4.79
C ARG A 401 -13.89 -4.34 -3.37
N ALA A 402 -14.34 -3.15 -2.97
CA ALA A 402 -14.16 -2.63 -1.61
C ALA A 402 -15.36 -2.92 -0.68
N THR A 403 -16.45 -3.48 -1.21
CA THR A 403 -17.68 -3.75 -0.44
C THR A 403 -17.48 -4.90 0.56
N GLY A 404 -18.17 -4.86 1.72
CA GLY A 404 -18.04 -5.86 2.77
C GLY A 404 -18.08 -7.33 2.32
N LYS A 405 -18.90 -7.70 1.34
CA LYS A 405 -18.94 -9.09 0.80
C LYS A 405 -17.71 -9.47 -0.04
N ALA A 406 -17.09 -8.50 -0.70
CA ALA A 406 -15.80 -8.70 -1.39
C ALA A 406 -14.66 -8.74 -0.36
N MET A 407 -14.70 -7.86 0.65
CA MET A 407 -13.74 -7.87 1.76
C MET A 407 -13.77 -9.20 2.51
N GLU A 408 -14.95 -9.70 2.90
CA GLU A 408 -15.17 -11.01 3.54
C GLU A 408 -14.58 -12.17 2.72
N GLN A 409 -14.60 -12.08 1.38
CA GLN A 409 -14.00 -13.08 0.50
C GLN A 409 -12.45 -13.00 0.47
N TYR A 410 -11.85 -11.83 0.65
CA TYR A 410 -10.40 -11.69 0.80
C TYR A 410 -9.93 -12.07 2.21
N THR A 411 -10.70 -11.78 3.25
CA THR A 411 -10.28 -11.94 4.65
C THR A 411 -10.47 -13.35 5.22
N LYS A 412 -10.94 -14.33 4.44
CA LYS A 412 -11.35 -15.68 4.91
C LYS A 412 -10.32 -16.42 5.76
N ASP A 413 -9.04 -16.17 5.54
CA ASP A 413 -7.93 -16.80 6.27
C ASP A 413 -7.62 -16.16 7.63
N ILE A 414 -8.29 -15.04 7.95
CA ILE A 414 -8.02 -14.13 9.07
C ILE A 414 -9.32 -13.93 9.87
N GLN A 415 -9.24 -13.91 11.19
CA GLN A 415 -10.41 -13.80 12.08
C GLN A 415 -10.99 -12.39 12.13
N GLU A 416 -10.11 -11.39 12.10
CA GLU A 416 -10.48 -9.98 12.07
C GLU A 416 -9.54 -9.21 11.16
N PHE A 417 -10.13 -8.41 10.27
CA PHE A 417 -9.41 -7.52 9.38
C PHE A 417 -10.30 -6.32 8.99
N ALA A 418 -9.82 -5.09 9.19
CA ALA A 418 -10.56 -3.87 8.87
C ALA A 418 -9.62 -2.68 8.63
N PHE A 419 -10.12 -1.63 7.97
CA PHE A 419 -9.37 -0.40 7.71
C PHE A 419 -10.01 0.77 8.45
N ILE A 420 -9.33 1.28 9.46
CA ILE A 420 -9.80 2.37 10.31
C ILE A 420 -9.23 3.69 9.74
N PRO A 421 -10.03 4.54 9.08
CA PRO A 421 -9.56 5.85 8.62
C PRO A 421 -9.24 6.76 9.81
N LEU A 422 -8.04 7.35 9.85
CA LEU A 422 -7.62 8.21 10.97
C LEU A 422 -8.33 9.56 11.01
N ARG A 423 -8.89 10.01 9.87
CA ARG A 423 -9.60 11.29 9.73
C ARG A 423 -10.78 11.12 8.76
N GLY A 424 -11.89 11.79 9.05
CA GLY A 424 -12.99 11.97 8.09
C GLY A 424 -13.85 10.74 7.79
N SER A 425 -13.99 9.81 8.74
CA SER A 425 -14.97 8.71 8.68
C SER A 425 -16.40 9.21 8.49
N VAL A 426 -17.22 8.41 7.79
CA VAL A 426 -18.66 8.66 7.61
C VAL A 426 -19.43 7.42 8.07
N GLY A 427 -20.01 7.51 9.27
CA GLY A 427 -20.70 6.40 9.94
C GLY A 427 -19.78 5.60 10.88
N GLU A 428 -20.35 4.57 11.50
CA GLU A 428 -19.66 3.67 12.45
C GLU A 428 -18.90 2.54 11.73
N ASP A 429 -19.30 2.20 10.50
CA ASP A 429 -18.69 1.15 9.68
C ASP A 429 -17.28 1.50 9.19
N SER A 430 -16.27 0.79 9.70
CA SER A 430 -14.86 0.97 9.30
C SER A 430 -14.48 0.20 8.03
N GLU A 431 -14.96 0.65 6.87
CA GLU A 431 -14.59 0.15 5.53
C GLU A 431 -13.71 1.14 4.73
N ILE A 432 -12.86 0.63 3.82
CA ILE A 432 -12.19 1.47 2.82
C ILE A 432 -13.24 2.22 2.02
N GLY A 433 -12.98 3.51 1.78
CA GLY A 433 -13.85 4.32 0.94
C GLY A 433 -15.07 4.92 1.66
N LYS A 434 -15.34 4.62 2.93
CA LYS A 434 -16.30 5.37 3.77
C LYS A 434 -15.70 6.66 4.37
N ILE A 435 -14.96 7.41 3.55
CA ILE A 435 -14.40 8.74 3.88
C ILE A 435 -15.23 9.85 3.23
N GLY A 436 -15.50 10.93 3.96
CA GLY A 436 -16.24 12.09 3.47
C GLY A 436 -15.56 12.81 2.29
N PRO A 437 -16.31 13.50 1.41
CA PRO A 437 -15.75 14.11 0.19
C PRO A 437 -14.62 15.10 0.49
N ASP A 438 -14.77 15.92 1.53
CA ASP A 438 -13.77 16.90 1.98
C ASP A 438 -12.47 16.25 2.51
N ASN A 439 -12.51 14.96 2.83
CA ASN A 439 -11.37 14.19 3.32
C ASN A 439 -10.74 13.26 2.28
N ARG A 440 -11.17 13.35 1.00
CA ARG A 440 -10.52 12.63 -0.11
C ARG A 440 -9.17 13.21 -0.48
N ARG A 441 -8.24 12.32 -0.85
CA ARG A 441 -6.84 12.63 -1.22
C ARG A 441 -6.40 11.72 -2.36
N PHE A 442 -5.36 12.07 -3.13
CA PHE A 442 -4.80 11.12 -4.10
C PHE A 442 -3.86 10.10 -3.48
N ARG A 443 -3.12 10.50 -2.44
CA ARG A 443 -2.18 9.64 -1.72
C ARG A 443 -2.92 8.82 -0.66
N VAL A 444 -2.79 7.50 -0.72
CA VAL A 444 -3.34 6.57 0.28
C VAL A 444 -2.19 5.96 1.08
N VAL A 445 -2.33 5.90 2.41
CA VAL A 445 -1.34 5.30 3.32
C VAL A 445 -2.01 4.20 4.14
N LEU A 446 -1.50 2.96 4.02
CA LEU A 446 -1.89 1.86 4.90
C LEU A 446 -0.85 1.71 6.01
N ALA A 447 -1.30 1.87 7.24
CA ALA A 447 -0.46 1.95 8.43
C ALA A 447 -0.70 0.73 9.33
N ILE A 448 0.34 -0.08 9.56
CA ILE A 448 0.20 -1.47 10.01
C ILE A 448 1.01 -1.68 11.31
N SER A 449 0.32 -1.66 12.46
CA SER A 449 0.91 -1.99 13.77
C SER A 449 1.34 -3.47 13.82
N GLY A 450 2.45 -3.76 14.50
CA GLY A 450 3.04 -5.11 14.57
C GLY A 450 3.01 -5.80 15.93
N TRP A 451 2.47 -5.14 16.94
CA TRP A 451 2.04 -5.69 18.23
C TRP A 451 1.17 -4.61 18.88
N LEU A 452 0.36 -4.97 19.88
CA LEU A 452 -0.57 -4.05 20.54
C LEU A 452 -0.48 -4.26 22.06
N THR A 453 -0.68 -3.21 22.84
CA THR A 453 -0.97 -3.33 24.30
C THR A 453 -2.45 -3.11 24.60
N SER A 454 -3.18 -2.49 23.68
CA SER A 454 -4.60 -2.16 23.72
C SER A 454 -5.14 -2.04 22.29
N GLU A 455 -6.46 -2.12 22.10
CA GLU A 455 -7.07 -1.90 20.78
C GLU A 455 -6.83 -0.49 20.23
N SER A 456 -6.70 0.52 21.11
CA SER A 456 -6.32 1.89 20.74
C SER A 456 -4.95 1.98 20.04
N ASP A 457 -4.03 1.04 20.29
CA ASP A 457 -2.69 1.03 19.67
C ASP A 457 -2.71 0.61 18.18
N VAL A 458 -3.88 0.20 17.67
CA VAL A 458 -4.09 0.00 16.22
C VAL A 458 -3.97 1.33 15.48
N ALA A 459 -4.58 2.40 16.01
CA ALA A 459 -4.59 3.73 15.40
C ALA A 459 -3.60 4.71 16.07
N GLY A 460 -3.40 4.59 17.39
CA GLY A 460 -2.60 5.51 18.22
C GLY A 460 -1.29 5.99 17.59
N PRO A 461 -0.33 5.09 17.28
CA PRO A 461 0.98 5.43 16.69
C PRO A 461 0.96 6.20 15.38
N TRP A 462 -0.16 6.18 14.65
CA TRP A 462 -0.25 6.65 13.27
C TRP A 462 -0.81 8.07 13.14
N HIS A 463 -1.34 8.65 14.23
CA HIS A 463 -1.83 10.05 14.26
C HIS A 463 -0.74 11.08 13.94
N ALA A 464 0.55 10.72 14.05
CA ALA A 464 1.67 11.56 13.64
C ALA A 464 1.75 11.78 12.12
N LEU A 465 1.00 11.02 11.29
CA LEU A 465 0.84 11.30 9.86
C LEU A 465 -0.14 12.45 9.65
N GLY A 466 0.21 13.39 8.77
CA GLY A 466 -0.58 14.60 8.53
C GLY A 466 -1.85 14.41 7.67
N GLU A 467 -2.41 15.52 7.22
CA GLU A 467 -3.73 15.58 6.57
C GLU A 467 -3.72 15.48 5.05
N GLN A 468 -2.55 15.44 4.40
CA GLN A 468 -2.40 15.46 2.94
C GLN A 468 -2.62 14.09 2.27
N SER A 469 -2.79 13.03 3.06
CA SER A 469 -3.04 11.65 2.59
C SER A 469 -4.25 11.00 3.30
N GLU A 470 -4.96 10.11 2.61
CA GLU A 470 -5.94 9.21 3.23
C GLU A 470 -5.18 8.13 3.99
N VAL A 471 -5.06 8.30 5.32
CA VAL A 471 -4.39 7.33 6.19
C VAL A 471 -5.41 6.38 6.79
N TYR A 472 -5.21 5.08 6.57
CA TYR A 472 -5.97 4.01 7.19
C TYR A 472 -5.05 3.18 8.09
N ALA A 473 -5.38 3.10 9.38
CA ALA A 473 -4.79 2.12 10.27
C ALA A 473 -5.41 0.74 9.99
N VAL A 474 -4.58 -0.27 9.71
CA VAL A 474 -5.04 -1.63 9.45
C VAL A 474 -5.23 -2.35 10.78
N ARG A 475 -6.49 -2.63 11.14
CA ARG A 475 -6.80 -3.57 12.23
C ARG A 475 -6.69 -4.98 11.66
N TRP A 476 -5.82 -5.80 12.23
CA TRP A 476 -5.67 -7.21 11.85
C TRP A 476 -5.36 -8.03 13.10
N GLU A 477 -6.04 -9.17 13.29
CA GLU A 477 -5.80 -10.15 14.37
C GLU A 477 -5.45 -9.50 15.73
N PRO A 478 -6.29 -8.60 16.27
CA PRO A 478 -5.94 -7.81 17.46
C PRO A 478 -5.69 -8.71 18.66
N ASP A 479 -6.43 -9.81 18.76
CA ASP A 479 -6.36 -10.74 19.87
C ASP A 479 -4.98 -11.48 19.95
N PRO A 480 -4.40 -12.04 18.86
CA PRO A 480 -2.98 -12.41 18.81
C PRO A 480 -1.99 -11.26 19.05
N LEU A 481 -2.21 -10.06 18.51
CA LEU A 481 -1.28 -8.94 18.65
C LEU A 481 -1.21 -8.39 20.08
N ILE A 482 -2.33 -8.37 20.80
CA ILE A 482 -2.41 -8.00 22.22
C ILE A 482 -1.72 -9.07 23.08
N LYS A 483 -1.89 -10.36 22.75
CA LYS A 483 -1.16 -11.46 23.41
C LYS A 483 0.35 -11.36 23.18
N MET A 484 0.78 -10.97 21.98
CA MET A 484 2.19 -10.72 21.67
C MET A 484 2.76 -9.50 22.42
N GLY A 485 2.05 -8.35 22.43
CA GLY A 485 2.48 -7.16 23.17
C GLY A 485 2.53 -7.38 24.68
N THR A 486 1.56 -8.09 25.24
CA THR A 486 1.55 -8.48 26.66
C THR A 486 2.73 -9.40 27.00
N ALA A 487 3.10 -10.32 26.10
CA ALA A 487 4.27 -11.18 26.27
C ALA A 487 5.59 -10.39 26.16
N LEU A 488 5.71 -9.45 25.21
CA LEU A 488 6.83 -8.51 25.08
C LEU A 488 7.03 -7.71 26.37
N GLU A 489 5.96 -7.07 26.86
CA GLU A 489 5.98 -6.32 28.11
C GLU A 489 6.42 -7.19 29.29
N THR A 490 5.89 -8.42 29.39
CA THR A 490 6.21 -9.36 30.47
C THR A 490 7.69 -9.76 30.45
N VAL A 491 8.24 -10.08 29.27
CA VAL A 491 9.67 -10.39 29.11
C VAL A 491 10.53 -9.18 29.45
N ILE A 492 10.21 -7.99 28.93
CA ILE A 492 11.05 -6.78 29.10
C ILE A 492 11.01 -6.25 30.55
N LYS A 493 9.90 -6.45 31.27
CA LYS A 493 9.76 -6.13 32.70
C LYS A 493 10.34 -7.23 33.62
N SER A 494 10.82 -8.35 33.07
CA SER A 494 11.28 -9.50 33.87
C SER A 494 12.67 -9.32 34.48
N ALA A 495 12.93 -10.04 35.57
CA ALA A 495 14.23 -10.04 36.23
C ALA A 495 15.36 -10.57 35.33
N ALA A 496 15.06 -11.63 34.57
CA ALA A 496 16.00 -12.25 33.65
C ALA A 496 16.39 -11.33 32.49
N TRP A 497 15.49 -10.46 32.00
CA TRP A 497 15.82 -9.54 30.92
C TRP A 497 16.82 -8.47 31.35
N SER A 498 16.70 -7.86 32.54
CA SER A 498 17.67 -6.86 33.00
C SER A 498 19.08 -7.45 33.15
N LEU A 499 19.19 -8.71 33.63
CA LEU A 499 20.46 -9.41 33.78
C LEU A 499 21.03 -9.81 32.41
N ALA A 500 20.22 -10.43 31.55
CA ALA A 500 20.62 -10.82 30.21
C ALA A 500 21.04 -9.60 29.36
N LYS A 501 20.33 -8.46 29.48
CA LYS A 501 20.71 -7.21 28.81
C LYS A 501 22.07 -6.68 29.27
N LYS A 502 22.39 -6.77 30.58
CA LYS A 502 23.71 -6.42 31.13
C LYS A 502 24.82 -7.32 30.55
N GLU A 503 24.56 -8.60 30.29
CA GLU A 503 25.52 -9.53 29.65
C GLU A 503 25.62 -9.34 28.11
N ILE A 504 24.50 -9.26 27.41
CA ILE A 504 24.44 -9.26 25.95
C ILE A 504 24.99 -7.96 25.36
N ILE A 505 24.85 -6.81 26.05
CA ILE A 505 25.42 -5.52 25.59
C ILE A 505 26.96 -5.56 25.51
N ALA A 506 27.63 -6.48 26.22
CA ALA A 506 29.08 -6.69 26.08
C ALA A 506 29.47 -7.45 24.79
N ARG A 507 28.50 -7.81 23.94
CA ARG A 507 28.70 -8.50 22.65
C ARG A 507 27.87 -7.79 21.57
N THR A 508 28.24 -7.95 20.29
CA THR A 508 27.36 -7.50 19.21
C THR A 508 26.14 -8.43 19.11
N ILE A 509 25.00 -7.89 18.70
CA ILE A 509 23.77 -8.69 18.52
C ILE A 509 24.00 -9.85 17.54
N PHE A 510 24.75 -9.61 16.46
CA PHE A 510 25.10 -10.62 15.45
C PHE A 510 26.03 -11.71 15.98
N ALA A 511 26.99 -11.41 16.85
CA ALA A 511 27.80 -12.45 17.50
C ALA A 511 26.92 -13.33 18.42
N THR A 512 26.06 -12.72 19.23
CA THR A 512 25.12 -13.45 20.10
C THR A 512 24.15 -14.34 19.31
N MET A 513 23.65 -13.86 18.16
CA MET A 513 22.77 -14.63 17.27
C MET A 513 23.49 -15.76 16.53
N SER A 514 24.64 -15.48 15.91
CA SER A 514 25.40 -16.47 15.11
C SER A 514 26.03 -17.59 15.95
N GLN A 515 26.41 -17.28 17.19
CA GLN A 515 26.96 -18.27 18.14
C GLN A 515 25.86 -18.95 18.99
N GLY A 516 24.62 -18.45 18.94
CA GLY A 516 23.49 -18.95 19.74
C GLY A 516 23.62 -18.75 21.25
N LEU A 517 24.62 -17.99 21.73
CA LEU A 517 25.01 -17.84 23.14
C LEU A 517 24.08 -16.91 23.93
N TRP A 518 22.79 -17.24 23.97
CA TRP A 518 21.78 -16.53 24.75
C TRP A 518 21.86 -16.92 26.25
N PRO A 519 21.79 -15.95 27.18
CA PRO A 519 21.86 -16.23 28.61
C PRO A 519 20.77 -17.21 29.08
N LEU A 520 21.15 -18.20 29.90
CA LEU A 520 20.25 -19.25 30.38
C LEU A 520 19.00 -18.71 31.10
N SER A 521 19.14 -17.58 31.80
CA SER A 521 18.02 -16.89 32.45
C SER A 521 16.96 -16.40 31.45
N LEU A 522 17.39 -15.93 30.28
CA LEU A 522 16.51 -15.47 29.20
C LEU A 522 15.87 -16.66 28.47
N LEU A 523 16.61 -17.75 28.25
CA LEU A 523 16.06 -18.99 27.69
C LEU A 523 14.99 -19.62 28.61
N LYS A 524 15.12 -19.51 29.94
CA LYS A 524 14.08 -19.98 30.89
C LYS A 524 12.73 -19.27 30.72
N ILE A 525 12.71 -18.00 30.34
CA ILE A 525 11.47 -17.22 30.13
C ILE A 525 10.99 -17.23 28.67
N SER A 526 11.73 -17.84 27.73
CA SER A 526 11.40 -17.80 26.31
C SER A 526 10.01 -18.39 26.00
N LYS A 527 9.59 -19.40 26.76
CA LYS A 527 8.25 -20.03 26.69
C LYS A 527 7.08 -19.04 26.80
N ILE A 528 7.27 -17.89 27.45
CA ILE A 528 6.26 -16.83 27.58
C ILE A 528 5.99 -16.15 26.23
N ILE A 529 7.00 -16.04 25.37
CA ILE A 529 6.98 -15.19 24.18
C ILE A 529 7.15 -15.95 22.85
N ASP A 530 7.82 -17.10 22.85
CA ASP A 530 8.07 -17.90 21.64
C ASP A 530 6.75 -18.35 20.96
N ASN A 531 5.73 -18.70 21.76
CA ASN A 531 4.42 -19.12 21.23
C ASN A 531 3.60 -17.93 20.68
N PRO A 532 3.37 -16.83 21.42
CA PRO A 532 2.78 -15.61 20.85
C PRO A 532 3.51 -15.10 19.61
N TRP A 533 4.84 -15.17 19.59
CA TRP A 533 5.66 -14.77 18.43
C TRP A 533 5.46 -15.67 17.21
N SER A 534 5.49 -16.99 17.39
CA SER A 534 5.28 -17.95 16.30
C SER A 534 3.88 -17.82 15.69
N ILE A 535 2.86 -17.62 16.55
CA ILE A 535 1.48 -17.32 16.11
C ILE A 535 1.46 -15.99 15.36
N GLY A 536 2.06 -14.93 15.92
CA GLY A 536 2.10 -13.60 15.33
C GLY A 536 2.78 -13.56 13.96
N MET A 537 3.87 -14.30 13.77
CA MET A 537 4.55 -14.46 12.48
C MET A 537 3.64 -15.13 11.44
N VAL A 538 2.95 -16.22 11.78
CA VAL A 538 2.01 -16.90 10.86
C VAL A 538 0.79 -16.01 10.53
N ARG A 539 0.30 -15.22 11.49
CA ARG A 539 -0.77 -14.24 11.23
C ARG A 539 -0.30 -13.06 10.37
N ALA A 540 0.93 -12.59 10.57
CA ALA A 540 1.54 -11.55 9.72
C ALA A 540 1.67 -12.00 8.26
N ASP A 541 2.10 -13.25 8.04
CA ASP A 541 2.25 -13.85 6.72
C ASP A 541 0.90 -13.94 5.99
N LYS A 542 -0.16 -14.39 6.68
CA LYS A 542 -1.54 -14.34 6.16
C LYS A 542 -2.03 -12.92 5.88
N THR A 543 -1.76 -11.98 6.78
CA THR A 543 -2.15 -10.56 6.62
C THR A 543 -1.46 -9.92 5.41
N GLY A 544 -0.22 -10.30 5.13
CA GLY A 544 0.49 -9.89 3.91
C GLY A 544 -0.20 -10.38 2.63
N ALA A 545 -0.68 -11.63 2.61
CA ALA A 545 -1.44 -12.17 1.48
C ALA A 545 -2.77 -11.44 1.26
N VAL A 546 -3.55 -11.22 2.32
CA VAL A 546 -4.83 -10.50 2.25
C VAL A 546 -4.63 -9.04 1.83
N LEU A 547 -3.59 -8.37 2.33
CA LEU A 547 -3.21 -7.03 1.86
C LEU A 547 -2.85 -7.02 0.37
N ALA A 548 -2.13 -8.03 -0.12
CA ALA A 548 -1.80 -8.13 -1.55
C ALA A 548 -3.07 -8.29 -2.41
N ASP A 549 -3.99 -9.19 -2.03
CA ASP A 549 -5.26 -9.38 -2.75
C ASP A 549 -6.12 -8.09 -2.79
N ILE A 550 -6.15 -7.33 -1.70
CA ILE A 550 -6.91 -6.07 -1.60
C ILE A 550 -6.28 -4.94 -2.42
N ILE A 551 -4.94 -4.83 -2.43
CA ILE A 551 -4.22 -3.88 -3.28
C ILE A 551 -4.37 -4.26 -4.76
N MET A 552 -4.31 -5.56 -5.10
CA MET A 552 -4.55 -6.10 -6.44
C MET A 552 -5.97 -5.84 -6.94
N SER A 553 -6.97 -6.00 -6.07
CA SER A 553 -8.36 -5.68 -6.40
C SER A 553 -8.55 -4.16 -6.60
N LYS A 554 -7.64 -3.34 -6.05
CA LYS A 554 -7.72 -1.88 -6.02
C LYS A 554 -8.92 -1.39 -5.20
N ALA A 555 -9.10 -1.93 -3.99
CA ALA A 555 -10.14 -1.45 -3.08
C ALA A 555 -9.99 0.05 -2.77
N GLN A 556 -8.76 0.57 -2.76
CA GLN A 556 -8.46 2.00 -2.65
C GLN A 556 -8.86 2.85 -3.87
N GLY A 557 -9.35 2.23 -4.95
CA GLY A 557 -9.53 2.86 -6.26
C GLY A 557 -8.25 2.90 -7.10
N GLU A 558 -8.30 3.63 -8.20
CA GLU A 558 -7.20 3.74 -9.17
C GLU A 558 -6.09 4.71 -8.71
N ARG A 559 -5.62 4.54 -7.46
CA ARG A 559 -4.62 5.35 -6.75
C ARG A 559 -3.44 4.52 -6.28
N GLY A 560 -2.27 5.15 -6.23
CA GLY A 560 -1.08 4.63 -5.56
C GLY A 560 -1.26 4.49 -4.03
N VAL A 561 -0.65 3.45 -3.47
CA VAL A 561 -0.66 3.14 -2.03
C VAL A 561 0.74 3.21 -1.47
N SER A 562 0.93 3.88 -0.33
CA SER A 562 2.11 3.74 0.50
C SER A 562 1.86 2.81 1.69
N LEU A 563 2.87 2.00 2.06
CA LEU A 563 2.78 1.03 3.16
C LEU A 563 3.77 1.41 4.27
N ILE A 564 3.29 1.57 5.50
CA ILE A 564 4.13 1.88 6.67
C ILE A 564 3.82 0.87 7.77
N GLY A 565 4.85 0.24 8.34
CA GLY A 565 4.65 -0.74 9.41
C GLY A 565 5.90 -0.98 10.23
N TYR A 566 5.69 -1.46 11.46
CA TYR A 566 6.76 -1.88 12.38
C TYR A 566 6.57 -3.33 12.81
N SER A 567 7.65 -4.02 13.23
CA SER A 567 7.60 -5.38 13.79
C SER A 567 6.83 -6.36 12.86
N LEU A 568 5.86 -7.13 13.37
CA LEU A 568 5.04 -8.03 12.58
C LEU A 568 4.22 -7.32 11.48
N GLY A 569 3.93 -6.02 11.63
CA GLY A 569 3.31 -5.22 10.58
C GLY A 569 4.26 -4.98 9.40
N ALA A 570 5.55 -4.77 9.67
CA ALA A 570 6.58 -4.76 8.64
C ALA A 570 6.76 -6.15 7.99
N ARG A 571 6.55 -7.24 8.73
CA ARG A 571 6.53 -8.61 8.17
C ARG A 571 5.33 -8.84 7.24
N ALA A 572 4.15 -8.35 7.58
CA ALA A 572 2.99 -8.37 6.70
C ALA A 572 3.23 -7.58 5.40
N ILE A 573 3.87 -6.39 5.50
CA ILE A 573 4.31 -5.62 4.31
C ILE A 573 5.31 -6.41 3.46
N TYR A 574 6.34 -7.01 4.08
CA TYR A 574 7.34 -7.82 3.38
C TYR A 574 6.69 -8.96 2.56
N VAL A 575 5.74 -9.70 3.16
CA VAL A 575 5.02 -10.79 2.46
C VAL A 575 4.06 -10.25 1.39
N CYS A 576 3.38 -9.14 1.65
CA CYS A 576 2.53 -8.46 0.67
C CYS A 576 3.32 -8.10 -0.61
N LEU A 577 4.50 -7.49 -0.45
CA LEU A 577 5.37 -7.11 -1.56
C LEU A 577 5.94 -8.32 -2.31
N MET A 578 6.27 -9.42 -1.60
CA MET A 578 6.65 -10.68 -2.27
C MET A 578 5.54 -11.19 -3.20
N ILE A 579 4.30 -11.21 -2.72
CA ILE A 579 3.15 -11.73 -3.47
C ILE A 579 2.81 -10.83 -4.67
N LEU A 580 2.90 -9.50 -4.50
CA LEU A 580 2.74 -8.54 -5.61
C LEU A 580 3.83 -8.73 -6.68
N ALA A 581 5.08 -8.99 -6.28
CA ALA A 581 6.19 -9.21 -7.22
C ALA A 581 6.07 -10.56 -7.95
N GLU A 582 5.67 -11.62 -7.23
CA GLU A 582 5.41 -12.93 -7.79
C GLU A 582 4.27 -12.89 -8.82
N ARG A 583 3.19 -12.15 -8.52
CA ARG A 583 2.04 -11.95 -9.40
C ARG A 583 2.20 -10.82 -10.43
N ARG A 584 3.40 -10.25 -10.56
CA ARG A 584 3.79 -9.20 -11.54
C ARG A 584 2.92 -7.92 -11.49
N VAL A 585 2.57 -7.49 -10.28
CA VAL A 585 1.66 -6.36 -10.02
C VAL A 585 2.46 -5.08 -9.75
N PHE A 586 2.64 -4.26 -10.79
CA PHE A 586 3.46 -3.05 -10.76
C PHE A 586 2.63 -1.77 -10.64
N SER A 587 3.28 -0.64 -10.36
CA SER A 587 2.70 0.73 -10.31
C SER A 587 1.62 1.03 -9.26
N LEU A 588 1.25 0.06 -8.42
CA LEU A 588 0.28 0.26 -7.33
C LEU A 588 0.93 0.72 -6.02
N VAL A 589 2.15 0.27 -5.72
CA VAL A 589 2.86 0.68 -4.49
C VAL A 589 3.79 1.87 -4.79
N GLU A 590 3.57 2.96 -4.06
CA GLU A 590 4.37 4.19 -4.13
C GLU A 590 5.58 4.10 -3.23
N ASN A 591 5.41 4.22 -1.90
CA ASN A 591 6.51 4.16 -0.95
C ASN A 591 6.26 3.09 0.12
N VAL A 592 7.34 2.56 0.67
CA VAL A 592 7.33 1.55 1.72
C VAL A 592 8.29 1.94 2.83
N VAL A 593 7.85 1.88 4.09
CA VAL A 593 8.70 2.04 5.27
C VAL A 593 8.47 0.87 6.22
N MET A 594 9.50 0.03 6.37
CA MET A 594 9.50 -1.15 7.26
C MET A 594 10.44 -0.91 8.45
N MET A 595 9.91 -0.96 9.68
CA MET A 595 10.67 -0.67 10.90
C MET A 595 10.85 -1.92 11.78
N GLY A 596 12.09 -2.30 12.09
CA GLY A 596 12.37 -3.45 12.95
C GLY A 596 11.79 -4.76 12.39
N ALA A 597 11.87 -4.97 11.08
CA ALA A 597 11.22 -6.08 10.38
C ALA A 597 11.85 -7.45 10.71
N PRO A 598 11.07 -8.45 11.19
CA PRO A 598 11.53 -9.83 11.34
C PRO A 598 11.51 -10.57 10.00
N ALA A 599 12.33 -10.11 9.07
CA ALA A 599 12.42 -10.63 7.71
C ALA A 599 13.89 -10.81 7.28
N PRO A 600 14.18 -11.75 6.36
CA PRO A 600 15.51 -11.89 5.75
C PRO A 600 16.03 -10.59 5.14
N ALA A 601 17.36 -10.43 5.13
CA ALA A 601 18.06 -9.27 4.58
C ALA A 601 18.72 -9.55 3.21
N ASN A 602 18.31 -10.61 2.50
CA ASN A 602 19.00 -11.05 1.27
C ASN A 602 18.64 -10.18 0.04
N ALA A 603 19.68 -9.68 -0.64
CA ALA A 603 19.58 -8.78 -1.80
C ALA A 603 18.55 -9.23 -2.85
N ALA A 604 18.60 -10.50 -3.27
CA ALA A 604 17.73 -11.06 -4.31
C ALA A 604 16.23 -10.93 -4.01
N THR A 605 15.81 -11.11 -2.74
CA THR A 605 14.40 -10.91 -2.38
C THR A 605 14.05 -9.43 -2.33
N TRP A 606 14.93 -8.60 -1.78
CA TRP A 606 14.74 -7.14 -1.73
C TRP A 606 14.71 -6.50 -3.13
N CYS A 607 15.37 -7.09 -4.13
CA CYS A 607 15.24 -6.72 -5.55
C CYS A 607 13.82 -6.96 -6.08
N ALA A 608 13.23 -8.12 -5.77
CA ALA A 608 11.85 -8.40 -6.13
C ALA A 608 10.87 -7.45 -5.40
N LEU A 609 11.10 -7.14 -4.11
CA LEU A 609 10.29 -6.15 -3.39
C LEU A 609 10.42 -4.77 -4.04
N LYS A 610 11.64 -4.34 -4.38
CA LYS A 610 11.88 -3.03 -4.99
C LYS A 610 11.25 -2.90 -6.38
N SER A 611 11.11 -3.99 -7.14
CA SER A 611 10.51 -3.95 -8.47
C SER A 611 9.00 -3.62 -8.51
N VAL A 612 8.28 -3.79 -7.39
CA VAL A 612 6.86 -3.38 -7.26
C VAL A 612 6.68 -2.01 -6.58
N VAL A 613 7.71 -1.50 -5.90
CA VAL A 613 7.71 -0.20 -5.22
C VAL A 613 8.27 0.88 -6.14
N SER A 614 7.41 1.78 -6.61
CA SER A 614 7.78 2.80 -7.60
C SER A 614 8.70 3.88 -7.03
N GLY A 615 8.45 4.31 -5.79
CA GLY A 615 9.19 5.32 -5.03
C GLY A 615 10.17 4.69 -4.04
N ARG A 616 10.18 5.17 -2.80
CA ARG A 616 11.16 4.79 -1.77
C ARG A 616 10.81 3.44 -1.13
N LEU A 617 11.80 2.55 -0.99
CA LEU A 617 11.71 1.34 -0.17
C LEU A 617 12.70 1.47 0.99
N VAL A 618 12.20 1.79 2.18
CA VAL A 618 13.01 2.13 3.35
C VAL A 618 13.04 0.97 4.36
N ASN A 619 14.24 0.45 4.64
CA ASN A 619 14.52 -0.47 5.73
C ASN A 619 15.04 0.32 6.94
N VAL A 620 14.26 0.35 8.01
CA VAL A 620 14.62 1.05 9.26
C VAL A 620 15.01 0.00 10.31
N TYR A 621 16.29 0.02 10.70
CA TYR A 621 16.89 -1.04 11.52
C TYR A 621 17.54 -0.50 12.79
N SER A 622 17.69 -1.38 13.80
CA SER A 622 18.44 -1.09 15.02
C SER A 622 19.30 -2.27 15.44
N GLN A 623 20.61 -2.07 15.48
CA GLN A 623 21.57 -3.04 16.02
C GLN A 623 21.41 -3.22 17.54
N ASN A 624 20.75 -2.25 18.21
CA ASN A 624 20.45 -2.28 19.64
C ASN A 624 19.12 -2.99 19.97
N ASP A 625 18.41 -3.56 18.99
CA ASP A 625 17.15 -4.27 19.23
C ASP A 625 17.36 -5.76 19.58
N TYR A 626 17.99 -5.98 20.73
CA TYR A 626 18.24 -7.32 21.28
C TYR A 626 16.97 -8.16 21.52
N ILE A 627 15.79 -7.54 21.59
CA ILE A 627 14.51 -8.26 21.67
C ILE A 627 14.17 -8.87 20.32
N LEU A 628 14.24 -8.10 19.22
CA LEU A 628 14.03 -8.64 17.88
C LEU A 628 15.05 -9.74 17.55
N GLY A 629 16.32 -9.58 17.94
CA GLY A 629 17.33 -10.63 17.80
C GLY A 629 17.01 -11.91 18.60
N PHE A 630 16.49 -11.78 19.82
CA PHE A 630 16.08 -12.92 20.64
C PHE A 630 14.83 -13.63 20.08
N LEU A 631 13.90 -12.87 19.51
CA LEU A 631 12.68 -13.42 18.90
C LEU A 631 12.98 -14.12 17.57
N TYR A 632 13.84 -13.55 16.73
CA TYR A 632 14.23 -14.16 15.47
C TYR A 632 15.30 -15.26 15.61
N ARG A 633 15.70 -15.64 16.83
CA ARG A 633 16.77 -16.64 17.09
C ARG A 633 16.47 -18.06 16.57
N THR A 634 15.21 -18.35 16.25
CA THR A 634 14.76 -19.62 15.63
C THR A 634 14.39 -19.46 14.15
N GLY A 635 14.53 -18.25 13.60
CA GLY A 635 14.28 -17.95 12.19
C GLY A 635 15.49 -18.21 11.29
N SER A 636 15.42 -17.77 10.03
CA SER A 636 16.46 -18.00 9.02
C SER A 636 17.64 -17.02 9.14
N ILE A 637 18.31 -16.99 10.30
CA ILE A 637 19.43 -16.08 10.63
C ILE A 637 20.53 -16.07 9.55
N GLN A 638 20.73 -17.20 8.85
CA GLN A 638 21.67 -17.33 7.73
C GLN A 638 21.49 -16.29 6.59
N PHE A 639 20.32 -15.65 6.49
CA PHE A 639 20.03 -14.60 5.52
C PHE A 639 20.02 -13.18 6.13
N GLY A 640 20.51 -13.02 7.36
CA GLY A 640 20.42 -11.77 8.10
C GLY A 640 19.01 -11.44 8.59
N VAL A 641 18.85 -10.31 9.28
CA VAL A 641 17.54 -9.82 9.76
C VAL A 641 17.40 -8.33 9.44
N ALA A 642 16.49 -7.98 8.54
CA ALA A 642 16.31 -6.63 8.02
C ALA A 642 16.14 -5.57 9.13
N GLY A 643 15.39 -5.87 10.19
CA GLY A 643 15.22 -4.96 11.32
C GLY A 643 16.45 -4.75 12.22
N LEU A 644 17.55 -5.47 12.00
CA LEU A 644 18.79 -5.41 12.79
C LEU A 644 20.02 -4.92 12.00
N GLN A 645 19.97 -4.92 10.67
CA GLN A 645 21.08 -4.55 9.79
C GLN A 645 20.58 -3.86 8.52
N LYS A 646 21.48 -3.12 7.87
CA LYS A 646 21.29 -2.73 6.47
C LYS A 646 21.14 -3.95 5.55
N ILE A 647 20.36 -3.76 4.50
CA ILE A 647 20.34 -4.59 3.29
C ILE A 647 21.53 -4.17 2.43
N GLU A 648 22.31 -5.13 1.93
CA GLU A 648 23.49 -4.88 1.09
C GLU A 648 23.31 -5.52 -0.29
N GLY A 649 24.12 -5.10 -1.28
CA GLY A 649 24.10 -5.67 -2.64
C GLY A 649 22.85 -5.31 -3.45
N ILE A 650 22.25 -4.13 -3.20
CA ILE A 650 21.11 -3.62 -3.94
C ILE A 650 21.00 -2.10 -3.87
N ASP A 651 20.85 -1.45 -5.03
CA ASP A 651 20.51 -0.04 -5.19
C ASP A 651 19.00 0.20 -5.06
N GLY A 652 18.62 1.40 -4.61
CA GLY A 652 17.21 1.80 -4.48
C GLY A 652 16.50 1.28 -3.22
N VAL A 653 17.19 0.54 -2.34
CA VAL A 653 16.77 0.29 -0.96
C VAL A 653 17.45 1.29 -0.03
N GLU A 654 16.64 2.10 0.66
CA GLU A 654 17.11 3.11 1.60
C GLU A 654 17.28 2.49 2.98
N ASN A 655 18.51 2.44 3.50
CA ASN A 655 18.81 1.85 4.80
C ASN A 655 19.02 2.94 5.85
N VAL A 656 18.18 2.94 6.90
CA VAL A 656 18.19 3.98 7.94
C VAL A 656 18.44 3.34 9.31
N ASP A 657 19.60 3.63 9.89
CA ASP A 657 19.97 3.20 11.22
C ASP A 657 19.30 4.10 12.27
N VAL A 658 18.48 3.50 13.13
CA VAL A 658 17.84 4.19 14.27
C VAL A 658 18.35 3.69 15.62
N SER A 659 19.49 2.98 15.67
CA SER A 659 20.07 2.40 16.89
C SER A 659 20.26 3.39 18.05
N ALA A 660 20.49 4.67 17.75
CA ALA A 660 20.59 5.75 18.74
C ALA A 660 19.22 6.15 19.34
N LYS A 661 18.13 6.05 18.57
CA LYS A 661 16.75 6.37 19.01
C LYS A 661 15.99 5.13 19.52
N VAL A 662 16.20 3.96 18.94
CA VAL A 662 15.46 2.71 19.23
C VAL A 662 16.38 1.69 19.92
N SER A 663 16.49 1.79 21.24
CA SER A 663 17.26 0.86 22.08
C SER A 663 16.47 -0.41 22.50
N GLY A 664 15.57 -0.90 21.64
CA GLY A 664 14.73 -2.08 21.89
C GLY A 664 13.29 -1.97 21.35
N HIS A 665 12.74 -3.11 20.93
CA HIS A 665 11.52 -3.27 20.13
C HIS A 665 10.29 -2.48 20.57
N LEU A 666 9.98 -2.41 21.87
CA LEU A 666 8.79 -1.72 22.36
C LEU A 666 8.79 -0.20 22.09
N ARG A 667 9.94 0.41 21.78
CA ARG A 667 10.03 1.86 21.54
C ARG A 667 9.46 2.27 20.18
N TYR A 668 9.28 1.35 19.22
CA TYR A 668 8.78 1.69 17.88
C TYR A 668 7.41 2.38 17.91
N GLN A 669 6.45 1.94 18.74
CA GLN A 669 5.09 2.50 18.75
C GLN A 669 5.03 4.01 19.09
N HIS A 670 5.96 4.50 19.91
CA HIS A 670 6.05 5.92 20.28
C HIS A 670 7.04 6.71 19.40
N LEU A 671 7.84 6.02 18.59
CA LEU A 671 8.86 6.62 17.75
C LEU A 671 8.49 6.66 16.26
N VAL A 672 7.38 6.06 15.83
CA VAL A 672 6.88 6.11 14.44
C VAL A 672 7.03 7.50 13.83
N GLY A 673 6.41 8.52 14.45
CA GLY A 673 6.46 9.89 13.96
C GLY A 673 7.86 10.50 13.96
N SER A 674 8.69 10.23 14.97
CA SER A 674 10.10 10.67 14.98
C SER A 674 10.95 9.98 13.91
N ILE A 675 10.67 8.72 13.60
CA ILE A 675 11.39 7.93 12.61
C ILE A 675 11.03 8.43 11.21
N LEU A 676 9.73 8.59 10.92
CA LEU A 676 9.25 9.21 9.69
C LEU A 676 9.82 10.63 9.50
N LYS A 677 9.91 11.43 10.57
CA LYS A 677 10.54 12.76 10.55
C LYS A 677 12.04 12.71 10.23
N HIS A 678 12.76 11.71 10.74
CA HIS A 678 14.18 11.52 10.44
C HIS A 678 14.43 11.06 8.99
N ILE A 679 13.54 10.19 8.48
CA ILE A 679 13.52 9.72 7.08
C ILE A 679 13.16 10.86 6.10
N GLY A 680 12.60 11.97 6.57
CA GLY A 680 12.05 13.00 5.68
C GLY A 680 10.84 12.44 4.91
N TRP A 681 9.91 11.81 5.63
CA TRP A 681 8.60 11.45 5.12
C TRP A 681 7.74 12.71 4.89
N GLU A 682 6.92 12.71 3.84
CA GLU A 682 6.02 13.83 3.52
C GLU A 682 4.89 13.96 4.55
N ASP A 683 4.65 15.18 5.06
CA ASP A 683 3.48 15.56 5.85
C ASP A 683 3.34 14.82 7.21
N ILE A 684 3.87 15.45 8.26
CA ILE A 684 3.97 14.90 9.63
C ILE A 684 3.48 15.96 10.62
N ASP A 685 2.63 15.54 11.56
CA ASP A 685 2.21 16.38 12.68
C ASP A 685 3.33 16.49 13.72
N ILE A 686 4.02 17.64 13.72
CA ILE A 686 5.15 17.92 14.60
C ILE A 686 4.71 18.02 16.07
N GLN A 687 3.49 18.46 16.36
CA GLN A 687 2.96 18.49 17.73
C GLN A 687 2.76 17.06 18.21
N LYS A 688 2.10 16.22 17.41
CA LYS A 688 1.82 14.83 17.79
C LYS A 688 3.10 14.02 18.01
N VAL A 689 4.13 14.21 17.18
CA VAL A 689 5.48 13.66 17.40
C VAL A 689 6.02 14.05 18.79
N SER A 690 5.88 15.31 19.19
CA SER A 690 6.37 15.80 20.49
C SER A 690 5.58 15.25 21.68
N GLU A 691 4.29 15.00 21.52
CA GLU A 691 3.45 14.34 22.53
C GLU A 691 3.88 12.88 22.74
N ASP A 692 4.15 12.15 21.65
CA ASP A 692 4.51 10.73 21.70
C ASP A 692 5.95 10.52 22.21
N GLU A 693 6.91 11.40 21.85
CA GLU A 693 8.24 11.42 22.47
C GLU A 693 8.17 11.75 23.97
N ALA A 694 7.27 12.65 24.39
CA ALA A 694 7.05 12.96 25.81
C ALA A 694 6.33 11.83 26.57
N ALA A 695 5.45 11.07 25.92
CA ALA A 695 4.83 9.87 26.48
C ALA A 695 5.88 8.77 26.71
N LEU A 696 6.76 8.52 25.73
CA LEU A 696 7.88 7.59 25.86
C LEU A 696 8.82 7.97 27.01
N ALA A 697 9.15 9.26 27.16
CA ALA A 697 10.01 9.73 28.25
C ALA A 697 9.44 9.38 29.64
N LYS A 698 8.13 9.57 29.85
CA LYS A 698 7.42 9.20 31.10
C LYS A 698 7.43 7.68 31.34
N VAL A 699 7.27 6.88 30.30
CA VAL A 699 7.35 5.41 30.38
C VAL A 699 8.78 4.95 30.72
N GLU A 700 9.80 5.57 30.12
CA GLU A 700 11.20 5.28 30.42
C GLU A 700 11.58 5.68 31.85
N GLU A 701 11.18 6.85 32.34
CA GLU A 701 11.41 7.26 33.72
C GLU A 701 10.80 6.26 34.72
N LYS A 702 9.53 5.88 34.50
CA LYS A 702 8.81 4.88 35.30
C LYS A 702 9.50 3.50 35.29
N ASN A 703 10.09 3.12 34.17
CA ASN A 703 10.84 1.86 34.05
C ASN A 703 12.22 1.96 34.73
N ARG A 704 12.98 3.04 34.54
CA ARG A 704 14.26 3.28 35.24
C ARG A 704 14.09 3.34 36.76
N ALA A 705 12.99 3.92 37.24
CA ALA A 705 12.63 3.95 38.67
C ALA A 705 12.29 2.55 39.22
N ARG A 706 11.72 1.66 38.40
CA ARG A 706 11.51 0.24 38.74
C ARG A 706 12.81 -0.57 38.74
N GLU A 707 13.68 -0.34 37.76
CA GLU A 707 15.01 -0.96 37.70
C GLU A 707 15.85 -0.58 38.92
N ARG A 708 15.92 0.71 39.30
CA ARG A 708 16.61 1.17 40.52
C ARG A 708 16.09 0.49 41.79
N LYS A 709 14.77 0.52 42.02
CA LYS A 709 14.16 -0.13 43.19
C LYS A 709 14.40 -1.64 43.25
N ARG A 710 14.63 -2.30 42.12
CA ARG A 710 14.98 -3.72 42.09
C ARG A 710 16.48 -3.97 42.29
N ASP A 711 17.36 -3.21 41.63
CA ASP A 711 18.80 -3.30 41.87
C ASP A 711 19.13 -2.96 43.34
N GLU A 712 18.38 -2.05 43.99
CA GLU A 712 18.41 -1.76 45.44
C GLU A 712 18.04 -2.99 46.30
N VAL A 713 16.96 -3.71 45.96
CA VAL A 713 16.52 -4.92 46.68
C VAL A 713 17.48 -6.09 46.45
N GLU A 714 17.92 -6.33 45.21
CA GLU A 714 18.92 -7.36 44.89
C GLU A 714 20.25 -7.06 45.60
N PHE A 715 20.67 -5.79 45.70
CA PHE A 715 21.85 -5.43 46.50
C PHE A 715 21.64 -5.71 47.99
N GLY A 716 20.49 -5.30 48.56
CA GLY A 716 20.15 -5.56 49.96
C GLY A 716 20.12 -7.04 50.34
N ASP A 717 19.55 -7.90 49.49
CA ASP A 717 19.52 -9.34 49.72
C ASP A 717 20.89 -10.01 49.50
N ASN A 718 21.70 -9.55 48.54
CA ASN A 718 23.08 -10.01 48.42
C ASN A 718 23.93 -9.65 49.66
N VAL A 719 23.78 -8.44 50.20
CA VAL A 719 24.44 -8.03 51.46
C VAL A 719 23.99 -8.91 52.64
N ARG A 720 22.69 -9.19 52.76
CA ARG A 720 22.14 -10.10 53.79
C ARG A 720 22.72 -11.51 53.69
N VAL A 721 22.89 -12.06 52.48
CA VAL A 721 23.50 -13.38 52.26
C VAL A 721 24.98 -13.37 52.66
N LEU A 722 25.74 -12.34 52.25
CA LEU A 722 27.15 -12.17 52.63
C LEU A 722 27.34 -12.01 54.14
N GLU A 723 26.44 -11.30 54.83
CA GLU A 723 26.40 -11.23 56.29
C GLU A 723 26.15 -12.60 56.94
N GLN A 724 25.19 -13.38 56.44
CA GLN A 724 24.90 -14.70 56.98
C GLN A 724 26.08 -15.66 56.79
N ASP A 725 26.74 -15.63 55.64
CA ASP A 725 27.90 -16.50 55.37
C ASP A 725 29.17 -16.04 56.10
N THR A 726 29.37 -14.76 56.39
CA THR A 726 30.43 -14.30 57.30
C THR A 726 30.16 -14.70 58.75
N LYS A 727 28.92 -14.57 59.23
CA LYS A 727 28.49 -15.06 60.56
C LYS A 727 28.73 -16.56 60.69
N ARG A 728 28.29 -17.37 59.72
CA ARG A 728 28.56 -18.83 59.65
C ARG A 728 30.04 -19.19 59.64
N LYS A 729 30.88 -18.47 58.87
CA LYS A 729 32.33 -18.69 58.84
C LYS A 729 32.97 -18.42 60.22
N THR A 730 32.58 -17.31 60.85
CA THR A 730 33.06 -16.93 62.19
C THR A 730 32.66 -17.96 63.26
N GLU A 731 31.43 -18.48 63.20
CA GLU A 731 30.98 -19.56 64.09
C GLU A 731 31.77 -20.86 63.85
N GLN A 732 31.98 -21.26 62.59
CA GLN A 732 32.79 -22.45 62.27
C GLN A 732 34.24 -22.31 62.74
N GLU A 733 34.83 -21.12 62.65
CA GLU A 733 36.17 -20.82 63.13
C GLU A 733 36.26 -20.82 64.67
N ALA A 734 35.25 -20.27 65.36
CA ALA A 734 35.12 -20.37 66.81
C ALA A 734 34.98 -21.83 67.27
N ILE A 735 34.20 -22.65 66.55
CA ILE A 735 34.05 -24.10 66.82
C ILE A 735 35.36 -24.84 66.58
N ARG A 736 36.09 -24.55 65.49
CA ARG A 736 37.44 -25.10 65.23
C ARG A 736 38.40 -24.74 66.36
N THR A 737 38.42 -23.49 66.79
CA THR A 737 39.28 -22.96 67.87
C THR A 737 38.95 -23.58 69.24
N ARG A 738 37.66 -23.83 69.53
CA ARG A 738 37.25 -24.59 70.72
C ARG A 738 37.73 -26.05 70.64
N LYS A 739 37.63 -26.70 69.48
CA LYS A 739 38.11 -28.09 69.27
C LYS A 739 39.63 -28.22 69.40
N THR A 740 40.43 -27.27 68.92
CA THR A 740 41.89 -27.29 69.11
C THR A 740 42.29 -27.02 70.57
N LYS A 741 41.69 -26.03 71.24
CA LYS A 741 41.92 -25.80 72.69
C LYS A 741 41.50 -27.00 73.55
N GLY A 742 40.42 -27.70 73.18
CA GLY A 742 40.01 -28.96 73.80
C GLY A 742 41.06 -30.07 73.62
N LYS A 743 41.56 -30.28 72.40
CA LYS A 743 42.63 -31.26 72.13
C LYS A 743 43.96 -30.93 72.84
N MET A 744 44.27 -29.65 73.08
CA MET A 744 45.43 -29.26 73.89
C MET A 744 45.23 -29.57 75.38
N LYS A 745 44.02 -29.33 75.92
CA LYS A 745 43.69 -29.66 77.32
C LYS A 745 43.62 -31.16 77.60
N ALA A 746 43.35 -32.00 76.60
CA ALA A 746 43.37 -33.46 76.71
C ALA A 746 44.75 -34.08 76.39
N LYS A 747 45.81 -33.26 76.32
CA LYS A 747 47.20 -33.68 76.07
C LYS A 747 48.18 -33.10 77.11
N LYS A 748 47.63 -32.78 78.28
CA LYS A 748 48.27 -32.31 79.51
C LYS A 748 47.62 -33.03 80.69
#